data_AF-A0A6I9Q3W8-F1
#
_entry.id   AF-A0A6I9Q3W8-F1
#
_cell.length_a   1.000
_cell.length_b   1.000
_cell.length_c   1.000
_cell.angle_alpha   90.00
_cell.angle_beta   90.00
_cell.angle_gamma   90.00
#
_symmetry.space_group_name_H-M   'P 1'
#
loop_
_entity.id
_entity.type
_entity.pdbx_description
1 polymer ?
#
loop_
_entity_poly.entity_id
_entity_poly.type
_entity_poly.pdbx_seq_one_letter_code
_entity_poly.pdbx_strand_id
1 'polypeptide(L)'
;MESRVFLSCLDQFMLSPLVTWVRTFVPHDGGMHLDFCELLDGVFLNDIMTQINPSAVQGANKVSRDPSQRVQNLNSLVQQIKTYYVENLRQLIMIPLPNVMLFGRTPYCEQSLEEMKKLLLLLLGCAVQCEKKEEYIERIQTLDFETRAAIAAHIQELTLSQENVVDLQWLESSEVHPDELEVVARNMAAHLRHVLDQRDNHLETIAELMQEKEGVFSLLNSPSSPHSGSYSPSMQQHAGTQQHLAVELADSKAKIRRLRQELEEKSEQMLDCRHELENMETELKRIQLENSQLLVDARAARTYRDELDALTERAMKADKLESEVGRYREQLHKIEFYKAKVEELKEDNRVLQETKEVLEDQLEGWRARSDQIHQLEKHGLLLKATVHDMEQEREADRRRIEELQEENLALCLAQRRSMEESQHLGWELEQLSKTTENSQGQQTLSEEVSERTCSRMLKLEKENQSLLRIIEELRAASINKHGRQLVCSTNNRTSSTDEPRELQTTSSHIQNSTHVIPFSTVTRQTLNGGSNYHQQLLTEDLEEVQSQIVLTDNPDLHVQEKGQLEDGDDGDHFKELMEDLENHHNRLHCFVGSRDRSPGSKSSSPCHDSILTGLPTRSSYASKHTQRLEAKCKALDTVNLHLQTSLDNTDRKVQRLEAEVQELEAENHSLQATLEELRISARRLEQLEAEKQSLEQETTVLEREKRQLEKDNRRLRQQAEILEANLDSSNVCMASLEREMRFVVKEVEGLRETAERVKGLERDNRELSKQAAIDQRTLVTLREELVSEKLNTQQRNNDLERLAHDLEMQVLNQESAQQAQREAPNSSRFKMLESELEASLKRSLQIKEDKMAALEARLQESSNLNQQLRQELKTVKQSYEAFQQRQEEEWTASTSSPTSETGKAMSEWLRESQEATKELLKLKDRLIEVERNNATLEAERQAVQAQLRQLESQCDCQQAQILALQRQAASLQENNTALQTHNANLQVEKSTLNSQSASLMAQNAQLQQQQLGTVSERDGAVREREDLRAVHEQLLRDHERLAALHERQAMECEALMGKHACLKNAHRTLELEHRTTEDRYNSLLQQCTKLEDLEKALKEEQMRMSLEKEQHRSTAAECSRLRDEKDWLNQTYRQLLNDNESLTVDHKQLKSQLNEAKLEHTWLEADFSKLKKEFQQLDISSTKLTNQCEVLTKVIKCGISTTIATSVLLCCTVGGACDLRVASTL
;
A
#
# COMPACT_ATOMS: atom_id res chain seq x y z
N MET A 1 -63.48 -17.26 -7.34
CA MET A 1 -63.14 -18.33 -8.33
C MET A 1 -62.26 -19.45 -7.74
N GLU A 2 -61.87 -19.34 -6.48
CA GLU A 2 -60.81 -20.05 -5.78
C GLU A 2 -60.96 -21.58 -5.77
N SER A 3 -62.19 -22.10 -5.67
CA SER A 3 -62.42 -23.55 -5.53
C SER A 3 -61.83 -24.39 -6.67
N ARG A 4 -61.83 -23.90 -7.92
CA ARG A 4 -61.17 -24.61 -9.04
C ARG A 4 -59.64 -24.59 -8.95
N VAL A 5 -59.07 -23.53 -8.39
CA VAL A 5 -57.62 -23.39 -8.20
C VAL A 5 -57.17 -24.36 -7.11
N PHE A 6 -57.88 -24.40 -5.97
CA PHE A 6 -57.58 -25.34 -4.89
C PHE A 6 -57.69 -26.80 -5.34
N LEU A 7 -58.71 -27.18 -6.13
CA LEU A 7 -58.78 -28.55 -6.67
C LEU A 7 -57.56 -28.88 -7.53
N SER A 8 -57.12 -27.98 -8.41
CA SER A 8 -55.92 -28.20 -9.24
C SER A 8 -54.64 -28.35 -8.41
N CYS A 9 -54.50 -27.57 -7.33
CA CYS A 9 -53.35 -27.66 -6.43
C CYS A 9 -53.41 -28.94 -5.57
N LEU A 10 -54.62 -29.35 -5.17
CA LEU A 10 -54.86 -30.60 -4.44
C LEU A 10 -54.56 -31.83 -5.30
N ASP A 11 -55.01 -31.86 -6.55
CA ASP A 11 -54.71 -32.95 -7.50
C ASP A 11 -53.18 -33.07 -7.71
N GLN A 12 -52.48 -31.94 -7.89
CA GLN A 12 -51.02 -31.91 -7.99
C GLN A 12 -50.33 -32.34 -6.69
N PHE A 13 -50.82 -31.93 -5.52
CA PHE A 13 -50.30 -32.36 -4.22
C PHE A 13 -50.51 -33.87 -3.99
N MET A 14 -51.69 -34.40 -4.34
CA MET A 14 -51.98 -35.83 -4.22
C MET A 14 -51.22 -36.69 -5.23
N LEU A 15 -50.69 -36.11 -6.31
CA LEU A 15 -49.73 -36.74 -7.22
C LEU A 15 -48.26 -36.50 -6.84
N SER A 16 -47.97 -35.82 -5.72
CA SER A 16 -46.60 -35.53 -5.30
C SER A 16 -45.79 -36.78 -4.93
N PRO A 17 -44.44 -36.71 -4.99
CA PRO A 17 -43.57 -37.82 -4.58
C PRO A 17 -43.75 -38.22 -3.10
N LEU A 18 -43.99 -37.25 -2.21
CA LEU A 18 -44.20 -37.51 -0.78
C LEU A 18 -45.52 -38.26 -0.53
N VAL A 19 -46.63 -37.85 -1.15
CA VAL A 19 -47.91 -38.59 -1.03
C VAL A 19 -47.80 -39.97 -1.69
N THR A 20 -47.04 -40.08 -2.79
CA THR A 20 -46.80 -41.37 -3.48
C THR A 20 -45.93 -42.31 -2.64
N TRP A 21 -44.98 -41.80 -1.86
CA TRP A 21 -44.29 -42.58 -0.83
C TRP A 21 -45.24 -43.05 0.28
N VAL A 22 -46.09 -42.15 0.81
CA VAL A 22 -47.08 -42.50 1.86
C VAL A 22 -48.06 -43.59 1.37
N ARG A 23 -48.42 -43.62 0.09
CA ARG A 23 -49.24 -44.71 -0.50
C ARG A 23 -48.60 -46.09 -0.37
N THR A 24 -47.27 -46.22 -0.24
CA THR A 24 -46.61 -47.54 -0.08
C THR A 24 -46.95 -48.25 1.23
N PHE A 25 -47.56 -47.54 2.19
CA PHE A 25 -48.05 -48.09 3.46
C PHE A 25 -49.50 -48.62 3.38
N VAL A 26 -50.20 -48.42 2.25
CA VAL A 26 -51.58 -48.91 2.06
C VAL A 26 -51.57 -50.42 1.74
N PRO A 27 -52.31 -51.27 2.48
CA PRO A 27 -52.38 -52.70 2.21
C PRO A 27 -52.99 -53.02 0.84
N HIS A 28 -52.26 -53.77 0.01
CA HIS A 28 -52.62 -54.02 -1.39
C HIS A 28 -53.91 -54.87 -1.59
N ASP A 29 -54.40 -55.53 -0.55
CA ASP A 29 -55.62 -56.37 -0.57
C ASP A 29 -56.92 -55.58 -0.27
N GLY A 30 -56.81 -54.29 0.06
CA GLY A 30 -57.95 -53.40 0.33
C GLY A 30 -58.08 -52.32 -0.72
N GLY A 31 -59.25 -52.21 -1.36
CA GLY A 31 -59.54 -51.18 -2.39
C GLY A 31 -59.72 -49.75 -1.85
N MET A 32 -58.93 -49.34 -0.86
CA MET A 32 -58.89 -47.96 -0.35
C MET A 32 -57.94 -47.12 -1.20
N HIS A 33 -58.46 -46.03 -1.75
CA HIS A 33 -57.65 -45.00 -2.39
C HIS A 33 -57.30 -43.96 -1.33
N LEU A 34 -56.00 -43.72 -1.11
CA LEU A 34 -55.52 -42.74 -0.13
C LEU A 34 -56.00 -41.33 -0.54
N ASP A 35 -57.00 -40.84 0.17
CA ASP A 35 -57.61 -39.53 -0.06
C ASP A 35 -57.06 -38.49 0.93
N PHE A 36 -57.08 -37.22 0.54
CA PHE A 36 -56.58 -36.12 1.39
C PHE A 36 -57.29 -36.03 2.75
N CYS A 37 -58.53 -36.50 2.85
CA CYS A 37 -59.28 -36.61 4.10
C CYS A 37 -58.62 -37.54 5.14
N GLU A 38 -57.92 -38.59 4.70
CA GLU A 38 -57.26 -39.59 5.54
C GLU A 38 -55.87 -39.15 5.98
N LEU A 39 -55.23 -38.27 5.20
CA LEU A 39 -54.07 -37.50 5.66
C LEU A 39 -54.50 -36.43 6.68
N LEU A 40 -55.63 -35.76 6.42
CA LEU A 40 -56.15 -34.66 7.23
C LEU A 40 -56.66 -35.07 8.61
N ASP A 41 -57.07 -36.31 8.90
CA ASP A 41 -57.52 -36.69 10.25
C ASP A 41 -56.37 -37.09 11.20
N GLY A 42 -55.17 -37.23 10.64
CA GLY A 42 -53.93 -37.58 11.33
C GLY A 42 -53.82 -39.04 11.79
N VAL A 43 -54.87 -39.86 11.67
CA VAL A 43 -54.87 -41.24 12.19
C VAL A 43 -53.88 -42.08 11.40
N PHE A 44 -54.00 -42.11 10.07
CA PHE A 44 -53.12 -42.89 9.21
C PHE A 44 -51.64 -42.48 9.32
N LEU A 45 -51.36 -41.20 9.55
CA LEU A 45 -50.00 -40.70 9.72
C LEU A 45 -49.40 -41.04 11.11
N ASN A 46 -50.22 -41.11 12.16
CA ASN A 46 -49.80 -41.69 13.46
C ASN A 46 -49.56 -43.21 13.34
N ASP A 47 -50.37 -43.93 12.57
CA ASP A 47 -50.17 -45.37 12.31
C ASP A 47 -48.87 -45.63 11.53
N ILE A 48 -48.42 -44.69 10.68
CA ILE A 48 -47.08 -44.72 10.05
C ILE A 48 -45.99 -44.38 11.08
N MET A 49 -46.16 -43.34 11.90
CA MET A 49 -45.17 -42.94 12.90
C MET A 49 -44.92 -44.03 13.94
N THR A 50 -45.95 -44.76 14.37
CA THR A 50 -45.81 -45.90 15.31
C THR A 50 -45.14 -47.13 14.68
N GLN A 51 -45.16 -47.28 13.34
CA GLN A 51 -44.32 -48.29 12.66
C GLN A 51 -42.85 -47.88 12.62
N ILE A 52 -42.57 -46.58 12.42
CA ILE A 52 -41.21 -46.01 12.39
C ILE A 52 -40.58 -46.00 13.79
N ASN A 53 -41.36 -45.64 14.81
CA ASN A 53 -40.97 -45.62 16.23
C ASN A 53 -41.95 -46.41 17.11
N PRO A 54 -41.77 -47.75 17.24
CA PRO A 54 -42.60 -48.60 18.09
C PRO A 54 -42.49 -48.34 19.61
N SER A 55 -41.60 -47.43 20.05
CA SER A 55 -41.44 -47.09 21.48
C SER A 55 -42.28 -45.90 21.96
N ALA A 56 -42.94 -45.18 21.04
CA ALA A 56 -43.77 -44.02 21.37
C ALA A 56 -45.07 -44.42 22.11
N VAL A 57 -45.29 -43.86 23.30
CA VAL A 57 -46.44 -44.20 24.17
C VAL A 57 -47.63 -43.28 23.93
N GLN A 58 -48.18 -43.29 22.72
CA GLN A 58 -49.52 -42.76 22.40
C GLN A 58 -50.01 -43.21 21.01
N GLY A 59 -51.22 -43.76 20.95
CA GLY A 59 -51.95 -44.02 19.70
C GLY A 59 -53.02 -42.97 19.46
N ALA A 60 -53.30 -42.65 18.19
CA ALA A 60 -54.27 -41.62 17.84
C ALA A 60 -55.72 -41.97 18.27
N ASN A 61 -56.52 -40.95 18.58
CA ASN A 61 -57.94 -41.12 18.85
C ASN A 61 -58.71 -41.39 17.54
N LYS A 62 -59.82 -42.13 17.66
CA LYS A 62 -60.64 -42.63 16.54
C LYS A 62 -60.96 -41.54 15.52
N VAL A 63 -60.93 -41.95 14.23
CA VAL A 63 -61.37 -41.18 13.05
C VAL A 63 -62.55 -40.27 13.37
N SER A 64 -62.34 -38.96 13.24
CA SER A 64 -63.30 -37.94 13.64
C SER A 64 -63.40 -36.83 12.59
N ARG A 65 -64.62 -36.30 12.44
CA ARG A 65 -64.91 -35.13 11.59
C ARG A 65 -64.85 -33.81 12.36
N ASP A 66 -64.56 -33.86 13.67
CA ASP A 66 -64.41 -32.69 14.53
C ASP A 66 -63.02 -32.04 14.32
N PRO A 67 -62.96 -30.75 13.94
CA PRO A 67 -61.72 -29.97 13.92
C PRO A 67 -60.87 -30.10 15.19
N SER A 68 -61.51 -30.17 16.35
CA SER A 68 -60.87 -30.27 17.66
C SER A 68 -60.07 -31.57 17.81
N GLN A 69 -60.66 -32.69 17.37
CA GLN A 69 -60.02 -34.00 17.44
C GLN A 69 -58.92 -34.15 16.38
N ARG A 70 -59.11 -33.55 15.20
CA ARG A 70 -58.07 -33.47 14.17
C ARG A 70 -56.83 -32.73 14.68
N VAL A 71 -57.03 -31.55 15.26
CA VAL A 71 -55.93 -30.75 15.85
C VAL A 71 -55.18 -31.58 16.88
N GLN A 72 -55.88 -32.29 17.78
CA GLN A 72 -55.24 -33.14 18.78
C GLN A 72 -54.45 -34.31 18.15
N ASN A 73 -55.02 -35.01 17.16
CA ASN A 73 -54.35 -36.13 16.48
C ASN A 73 -53.07 -35.67 15.74
N LEU A 74 -53.12 -34.51 15.08
CA LEU A 74 -51.98 -33.96 14.34
C LEU A 74 -50.96 -33.30 15.27
N ASN A 75 -51.36 -32.72 16.41
CA ASN A 75 -50.42 -32.22 17.42
C ASN A 75 -49.64 -33.37 18.07
N SER A 76 -50.32 -34.48 18.40
CA SER A 76 -49.66 -35.69 18.91
C SER A 76 -48.62 -36.22 17.93
N LEU A 77 -48.94 -36.23 16.62
CA LEU A 77 -47.99 -36.62 15.57
C LEU A 77 -46.80 -35.67 15.45
N VAL A 78 -47.04 -34.35 15.42
CA VAL A 78 -45.96 -33.34 15.35
C VAL A 78 -45.04 -33.44 16.56
N GLN A 79 -45.58 -33.66 17.76
CA GLN A 79 -44.76 -33.88 18.96
C GLN A 79 -44.00 -35.21 18.89
N GLN A 80 -44.61 -36.33 18.48
CA GLN A 80 -43.89 -37.60 18.28
C GLN A 80 -42.72 -37.45 17.29
N ILE A 81 -42.93 -36.70 16.20
CA ILE A 81 -41.88 -36.34 15.23
C ILE A 81 -40.79 -35.49 15.89
N LYS A 82 -41.14 -34.40 16.59
CA LYS A 82 -40.16 -33.55 17.30
C LYS A 82 -39.31 -34.37 18.27
N THR A 83 -39.95 -35.15 19.15
CA THR A 83 -39.26 -36.03 20.10
C THR A 83 -38.32 -37.00 19.40
N TYR A 84 -38.73 -37.57 18.25
CA TYR A 84 -37.87 -38.47 17.49
C TYR A 84 -36.60 -37.81 16.95
N TYR A 85 -36.71 -36.62 16.36
CA TYR A 85 -35.51 -35.88 15.92
C TYR A 85 -34.59 -35.54 17.10
N VAL A 86 -35.14 -35.02 18.21
CA VAL A 86 -34.33 -34.55 19.34
C VAL A 86 -33.71 -35.70 20.15
N GLU A 87 -34.49 -36.74 20.48
CA GLU A 87 -34.06 -37.82 21.37
C GLU A 87 -33.39 -39.00 20.63
N ASN A 88 -33.96 -39.45 19.52
CA ASN A 88 -33.43 -40.60 18.77
C ASN A 88 -32.34 -40.18 17.76
N LEU A 89 -32.57 -39.11 17.00
CA LEU A 89 -31.64 -38.68 15.94
C LEU A 89 -30.59 -37.64 16.40
N ARG A 90 -30.76 -37.05 17.59
CA ARG A 90 -29.93 -35.94 18.12
C ARG A 90 -29.87 -34.73 17.20
N GLN A 91 -30.97 -34.44 16.53
CA GLN A 91 -31.13 -33.41 15.52
C GLN A 91 -32.15 -32.35 15.96
N LEU A 92 -31.89 -31.09 15.62
CA LEU A 92 -32.81 -29.96 15.85
C LEU A 92 -33.57 -29.61 14.56
N ILE A 93 -34.90 -29.57 14.63
CA ILE A 93 -35.75 -29.14 13.51
C ILE A 93 -35.74 -27.61 13.42
N MET A 94 -34.96 -27.07 12.49
CA MET A 94 -34.82 -25.62 12.29
C MET A 94 -36.04 -25.04 11.57
N ILE A 95 -36.62 -25.78 10.60
CA ILE A 95 -37.86 -25.35 9.94
C ILE A 95 -39.00 -25.13 10.96
N PRO A 96 -39.96 -24.23 10.68
CA PRO A 96 -41.17 -24.12 11.49
C PRO A 96 -41.97 -25.42 11.49
N LEU A 97 -42.40 -25.88 12.67
CA LEU A 97 -43.23 -27.08 12.81
C LEU A 97 -44.58 -26.91 12.07
N PRO A 98 -45.18 -27.99 11.53
CA PRO A 98 -46.44 -27.92 10.78
C PRO A 98 -47.59 -27.30 11.60
N ASN A 99 -48.26 -26.30 11.04
CA ASN A 99 -49.31 -25.55 11.74
C ASN A 99 -50.61 -26.36 11.89
N VAL A 100 -50.73 -27.12 12.98
CA VAL A 100 -51.86 -28.03 13.23
C VAL A 100 -53.22 -27.34 13.28
N MET A 101 -53.27 -26.07 13.71
CA MET A 101 -54.51 -25.28 13.77
C MET A 101 -55.10 -24.99 12.39
N LEU A 102 -54.26 -24.95 11.35
CA LEU A 102 -54.67 -24.72 9.97
C LEU A 102 -55.48 -25.91 9.42
N PHE A 103 -55.04 -27.15 9.71
CA PHE A 103 -55.79 -28.36 9.33
C PHE A 103 -57.13 -28.46 10.06
N GLY A 104 -57.21 -27.95 11.30
CA GLY A 104 -58.47 -27.82 12.03
C GLY A 104 -59.44 -26.86 11.34
N ARG A 105 -59.05 -25.58 11.25
CA ARG A 105 -59.97 -24.48 10.90
C ARG A 105 -60.20 -24.30 9.39
N THR A 106 -59.17 -24.44 8.56
CA THR A 106 -59.23 -24.18 7.11
C THR A 106 -58.45 -25.24 6.33
N PRO A 107 -58.85 -26.53 6.41
CA PRO A 107 -58.13 -27.65 5.79
C PRO A 107 -58.04 -27.63 4.26
N TYR A 108 -58.84 -26.81 3.58
CA TYR A 108 -58.97 -26.76 2.12
C TYR A 108 -58.45 -25.43 1.54
N CYS A 109 -57.18 -25.11 1.82
CA CYS A 109 -56.47 -23.98 1.22
C CYS A 109 -55.07 -24.40 0.77
N GLU A 110 -54.44 -23.60 -0.09
CA GLU A 110 -53.09 -23.88 -0.59
C GLU A 110 -52.05 -23.97 0.55
N GLN A 111 -52.20 -23.12 1.57
CA GLN A 111 -51.35 -23.14 2.76
C GLN A 111 -51.44 -24.48 3.52
N SER A 112 -52.63 -25.11 3.62
CA SER A 112 -52.76 -26.41 4.29
C SER A 112 -52.19 -27.58 3.46
N LEU A 113 -51.97 -27.42 2.15
CA LEU A 113 -51.20 -28.38 1.36
C LEU A 113 -49.70 -28.26 1.67
N GLU A 114 -49.18 -27.05 1.80
CA GLU A 114 -47.76 -26.81 2.13
C GLU A 114 -47.44 -27.20 3.60
N GLU A 115 -48.34 -26.94 4.55
CA GLU A 115 -48.17 -27.47 5.92
C GLU A 115 -48.24 -29.01 5.97
N MET A 116 -49.11 -29.64 5.16
CA MET A 116 -49.13 -31.11 5.03
C MET A 116 -47.85 -31.63 4.37
N LYS A 117 -47.32 -30.93 3.37
CA LYS A 117 -46.03 -31.24 2.73
C LYS A 117 -44.88 -31.23 3.74
N LYS A 118 -44.79 -30.23 4.61
CA LYS A 118 -43.81 -30.20 5.73
C LYS A 118 -43.96 -31.41 6.66
N LEU A 119 -45.19 -31.76 7.03
CA LEU A 119 -45.49 -32.90 7.90
C LEU A 119 -45.04 -34.23 7.27
N LEU A 120 -45.35 -34.46 6.00
CA LEU A 120 -44.93 -35.65 5.27
C LEU A 120 -43.41 -35.69 5.02
N LEU A 121 -42.80 -34.53 4.78
CA LEU A 121 -41.35 -34.39 4.62
C LEU A 121 -40.62 -34.80 5.91
N LEU A 122 -41.00 -34.22 7.06
CA LEU A 122 -40.42 -34.59 8.35
C LEU A 122 -40.63 -36.07 8.71
N LEU A 123 -41.80 -36.63 8.41
CA LEU A 123 -42.11 -38.05 8.63
C LEU A 123 -41.28 -38.99 7.72
N LEU A 124 -41.02 -38.60 6.47
CA LEU A 124 -40.06 -39.28 5.59
C LEU A 124 -38.64 -39.24 6.20
N GLY A 125 -38.22 -38.09 6.72
CA GLY A 125 -36.92 -37.94 7.38
C GLY A 125 -36.78 -38.80 8.65
N CYS A 126 -37.87 -39.05 9.40
CA CYS A 126 -37.87 -40.08 10.45
C CYS A 126 -37.68 -41.48 9.85
N ALA A 127 -38.44 -41.82 8.81
CA ALA A 127 -38.44 -43.16 8.21
C ALA A 127 -37.09 -43.57 7.58
N VAL A 128 -36.35 -42.62 6.99
CA VAL A 128 -35.05 -42.91 6.34
C VAL A 128 -33.86 -42.84 7.31
N GLN A 129 -34.07 -42.38 8.54
CA GLN A 129 -33.03 -42.30 9.58
C GLN A 129 -33.24 -43.31 10.72
N CYS A 130 -34.38 -44.01 10.79
CA CYS A 130 -34.68 -44.95 11.86
C CYS A 130 -33.89 -46.27 11.80
N GLU A 131 -34.01 -47.08 12.87
CA GLU A 131 -33.39 -48.42 12.99
C GLU A 131 -33.83 -49.42 11.90
N LYS A 132 -34.91 -49.12 11.18
CA LYS A 132 -35.50 -49.94 10.10
C LYS A 132 -35.45 -49.25 8.74
N LYS A 133 -34.65 -48.19 8.58
CA LYS A 133 -34.56 -47.38 7.36
C LYS A 133 -34.37 -48.23 6.10
N GLU A 134 -33.65 -49.34 6.17
CA GLU A 134 -33.46 -50.27 5.06
C GLU A 134 -34.81 -50.77 4.50
N GLU A 135 -35.78 -51.13 5.36
CA GLU A 135 -37.11 -51.54 4.89
C GLU A 135 -37.87 -50.39 4.19
N TYR A 136 -37.63 -49.14 4.58
CA TYR A 136 -38.30 -47.97 4.00
C TYR A 136 -37.60 -47.49 2.72
N ILE A 137 -36.28 -47.59 2.66
CA ILE A 137 -35.47 -47.37 1.45
C ILE A 137 -35.78 -48.45 0.40
N GLU A 138 -35.97 -49.72 0.77
CA GLU A 138 -36.45 -50.76 -0.16
C GLU A 138 -37.84 -50.43 -0.72
N ARG A 139 -38.80 -50.00 0.12
CA ARG A 139 -40.12 -49.52 -0.35
C ARG A 139 -39.98 -48.35 -1.33
N ILE A 140 -39.13 -47.35 -1.04
CA ILE A 140 -38.83 -46.24 -1.96
C ILE A 140 -38.22 -46.78 -3.27
N GLN A 141 -37.32 -47.76 -3.23
CA GLN A 141 -36.68 -48.33 -4.41
C GLN A 141 -37.65 -49.04 -5.37
N THR A 142 -38.84 -49.47 -4.92
CA THR A 142 -39.88 -50.04 -5.79
C THR A 142 -40.66 -49.03 -6.63
N LEU A 143 -40.58 -47.73 -6.28
CA LEU A 143 -41.24 -46.65 -7.03
C LEU A 143 -40.56 -46.41 -8.39
N ASP A 144 -41.17 -45.59 -9.24
CA ASP A 144 -40.62 -45.24 -10.55
C ASP A 144 -39.33 -44.39 -10.43
N PHE A 145 -38.66 -44.14 -11.56
CA PHE A 145 -37.38 -43.41 -11.54
C PHE A 145 -37.52 -41.93 -11.14
N GLU A 146 -38.57 -41.24 -11.58
CA GLU A 146 -38.76 -39.80 -11.36
C GLU A 146 -39.19 -39.54 -9.91
N THR A 147 -40.14 -40.32 -9.40
CA THR A 147 -40.54 -40.30 -7.98
C THR A 147 -39.37 -40.62 -7.06
N ARG A 148 -38.52 -41.61 -7.39
CA ARG A 148 -37.31 -41.91 -6.59
C ARG A 148 -36.29 -40.78 -6.60
N ALA A 149 -36.05 -40.15 -7.74
CA ALA A 149 -35.14 -39.00 -7.83
C ALA A 149 -35.64 -37.82 -6.97
N ALA A 150 -36.94 -37.54 -7.00
CA ALA A 150 -37.54 -36.47 -6.20
C ALA A 150 -37.58 -36.78 -4.70
N ILE A 151 -37.87 -38.04 -4.30
CA ILE A 151 -37.74 -38.48 -2.90
C ILE A 151 -36.28 -38.38 -2.44
N ALA A 152 -35.31 -38.78 -3.26
CA ALA A 152 -33.89 -38.64 -2.92
C ALA A 152 -33.47 -37.18 -2.72
N ALA A 153 -34.01 -36.25 -3.51
CA ALA A 153 -33.82 -34.81 -3.29
C ALA A 153 -34.40 -34.34 -1.95
N HIS A 154 -35.62 -34.76 -1.59
CA HIS A 154 -36.22 -34.47 -0.28
C HIS A 154 -35.45 -35.08 0.91
N ILE A 155 -34.85 -36.26 0.73
CA ILE A 155 -33.96 -36.86 1.73
C ILE A 155 -32.70 -36.01 1.90
N GLN A 156 -32.07 -35.57 0.81
CA GLN A 156 -30.90 -34.67 0.86
C GLN A 156 -31.24 -33.31 1.49
N GLU A 157 -32.40 -32.75 1.13
CA GLU A 157 -32.95 -31.50 1.66
C GLU A 157 -33.09 -31.52 3.20
N LEU A 158 -33.51 -32.64 3.79
CA LEU A 158 -33.59 -32.79 5.25
C LEU A 158 -32.30 -33.25 5.93
N THR A 159 -31.51 -34.13 5.31
CA THR A 159 -30.36 -34.78 5.99
C THR A 159 -29.03 -34.05 5.80
N LEU A 160 -28.93 -33.16 4.81
CA LEU A 160 -27.69 -32.45 4.48
C LEU A 160 -27.81 -30.91 4.59
N SER A 161 -29.02 -30.35 4.65
CA SER A 161 -29.20 -28.90 4.81
C SER A 161 -29.31 -28.48 6.28
N GLN A 162 -28.27 -27.79 6.75
CA GLN A 162 -28.22 -27.18 8.09
C GLN A 162 -29.28 -26.09 8.31
N GLU A 163 -29.86 -25.54 7.23
CA GLU A 163 -31.00 -24.62 7.31
C GLU A 163 -32.30 -25.30 7.71
N ASN A 164 -32.41 -26.62 7.45
CA ASN A 164 -33.61 -27.41 7.74
C ASN A 164 -33.48 -28.21 9.04
N VAL A 165 -32.33 -28.88 9.22
CA VAL A 165 -32.05 -29.74 10.38
C VAL A 165 -30.58 -29.60 10.80
N VAL A 166 -30.33 -29.37 12.09
CA VAL A 166 -28.97 -29.30 12.66
C VAL A 166 -28.70 -30.54 13.51
N ASP A 167 -27.76 -31.38 13.08
CA ASP A 167 -27.25 -32.50 13.87
C ASP A 167 -26.30 -32.00 14.97
N LEU A 168 -26.65 -32.27 16.23
CA LEU A 168 -25.88 -31.85 17.40
C LEU A 168 -24.51 -32.54 17.47
N GLN A 169 -24.36 -33.73 16.88
CA GLN A 169 -23.11 -34.48 16.91
C GLN A 169 -21.98 -33.76 16.14
N TRP A 170 -22.31 -32.94 15.14
CA TRP A 170 -21.32 -32.12 14.43
C TRP A 170 -20.73 -31.00 15.30
N LEU A 171 -21.50 -30.46 16.25
CA LEU A 171 -20.99 -29.50 17.24
C LEU A 171 -20.12 -30.17 18.32
N GLU A 172 -20.25 -31.48 18.50
CA GLU A 172 -19.47 -32.28 19.47
C GLU A 172 -18.22 -32.95 18.85
N SER A 173 -18.07 -32.98 17.51
CA SER A 173 -17.09 -33.84 16.79
C SER A 173 -16.00 -33.10 16.00
N SER A 174 -15.81 -31.79 16.19
CA SER A 174 -14.82 -31.01 15.42
C SER A 174 -13.39 -31.24 15.93
N GLU A 175 -12.50 -31.81 15.11
CA GLU A 175 -11.08 -32.08 15.45
C GLU A 175 -10.20 -30.81 15.47
N VAL A 176 -10.61 -29.77 16.20
CA VAL A 176 -9.88 -28.49 16.33
C VAL A 176 -9.80 -28.07 17.80
N HIS A 177 -8.57 -27.89 18.28
CA HIS A 177 -8.10 -27.41 19.60
C HIS A 177 -9.14 -27.32 20.77
N PRO A 178 -9.01 -28.10 21.87
CA PRO A 178 -10.20 -28.67 22.50
C PRO A 178 -11.07 -27.71 23.31
N ASP A 179 -10.49 -26.88 24.19
CA ASP A 179 -11.24 -26.38 25.35
C ASP A 179 -12.17 -25.18 25.05
N GLU A 180 -11.78 -24.25 24.19
CA GLU A 180 -12.57 -23.03 23.93
C GLU A 180 -13.65 -23.25 22.87
N LEU A 181 -13.31 -23.90 21.76
CA LEU A 181 -14.25 -24.12 20.65
C LEU A 181 -15.36 -25.09 21.04
N GLU A 182 -15.05 -26.13 21.81
CA GLU A 182 -16.04 -27.10 22.31
C GLU A 182 -16.99 -26.46 23.36
N VAL A 183 -16.51 -25.53 24.19
CA VAL A 183 -17.37 -24.73 25.07
C VAL A 183 -18.29 -23.81 24.28
N VAL A 184 -17.78 -23.11 23.26
CA VAL A 184 -18.62 -22.25 22.39
C VAL A 184 -19.63 -23.08 21.60
N ALA A 185 -19.23 -24.21 21.02
CA ALA A 185 -20.12 -25.12 20.28
C ALA A 185 -21.22 -25.70 21.18
N ARG A 186 -20.86 -26.22 22.36
CA ARG A 186 -21.80 -26.72 23.37
C ARG A 186 -22.75 -25.63 23.86
N ASN A 187 -22.26 -24.41 24.06
CA ASN A 187 -23.09 -23.26 24.42
C ASN A 187 -24.06 -22.89 23.29
N MET A 188 -23.63 -22.81 22.04
CA MET A 188 -24.52 -22.56 20.90
C MET A 188 -25.58 -23.66 20.76
N ALA A 189 -25.19 -24.93 20.89
CA ALA A 189 -26.12 -26.06 20.90
C ALA A 189 -27.14 -26.01 22.06
N ALA A 190 -26.77 -25.43 23.22
CA ALA A 190 -27.70 -25.21 24.33
C ALA A 190 -28.65 -24.02 24.07
N HIS A 191 -28.15 -22.91 23.54
CA HIS A 191 -28.97 -21.74 23.21
C HIS A 191 -29.96 -22.02 22.07
N LEU A 192 -29.52 -22.73 21.01
CA LEU A 192 -30.40 -23.12 19.90
C LEU A 192 -31.52 -24.05 20.37
N ARG A 193 -31.23 -25.05 21.21
CA ARG A 193 -32.27 -25.86 21.89
C ARG A 193 -33.24 -24.98 22.66
N HIS A 194 -32.75 -24.10 23.52
CA HIS A 194 -33.61 -23.25 24.34
C HIS A 194 -34.54 -22.34 23.52
N VAL A 195 -34.05 -21.74 22.42
CA VAL A 195 -34.84 -20.88 21.54
C VAL A 195 -35.89 -21.68 20.74
N LEU A 196 -35.54 -22.88 20.26
CA LEU A 196 -36.49 -23.76 19.57
C LEU A 196 -37.54 -24.32 20.52
N ASP A 197 -37.18 -24.68 21.76
CA ASP A 197 -38.13 -25.10 22.77
C ASP A 197 -39.05 -23.94 23.21
N GLN A 198 -38.55 -22.71 23.32
CA GLN A 198 -39.42 -21.53 23.49
C GLN A 198 -40.40 -21.37 22.32
N ARG A 199 -39.92 -21.41 21.07
CA ARG A 199 -40.75 -21.34 19.86
C ARG A 199 -41.87 -22.38 19.89
N ASP A 200 -41.53 -23.63 20.15
CA ASP A 200 -42.46 -24.76 20.05
C ASP A 200 -43.44 -24.77 21.23
N ASN A 201 -42.99 -24.49 22.45
CA ASN A 201 -43.87 -24.36 23.63
C ASN A 201 -44.88 -23.22 23.47
N HIS A 202 -44.48 -22.10 22.83
CA HIS A 202 -45.41 -21.03 22.50
C HIS A 202 -46.44 -21.44 21.44
N LEU A 203 -46.04 -22.19 20.41
CA LEU A 203 -46.96 -22.73 19.40
C LEU A 203 -47.98 -23.70 20.02
N GLU A 204 -47.55 -24.57 20.94
CA GLU A 204 -48.44 -25.48 21.67
C GLU A 204 -49.40 -24.71 22.60
N THR A 205 -48.89 -23.76 23.39
CA THR A 205 -49.73 -22.89 24.25
C THR A 205 -50.79 -22.14 23.42
N ILE A 206 -50.43 -21.68 22.22
CA ILE A 206 -51.35 -21.03 21.28
C ILE A 206 -52.43 -22.01 20.81
N ALA A 207 -52.08 -23.25 20.47
CA ALA A 207 -53.03 -24.28 20.07
C ALA A 207 -54.02 -24.63 21.20
N GLU A 208 -53.54 -24.82 22.42
CA GLU A 208 -54.37 -25.10 23.61
C GLU A 208 -55.37 -23.97 23.89
N LEU A 209 -54.89 -22.71 24.00
CA LEU A 209 -55.74 -21.54 24.23
C LEU A 209 -56.77 -21.31 23.11
N MET A 210 -56.43 -21.67 21.87
CA MET A 210 -57.36 -21.63 20.74
C MET A 210 -58.43 -22.73 20.82
N GLN A 211 -58.11 -23.90 21.40
CA GLN A 211 -59.05 -25.00 21.62
C GLN A 211 -60.01 -24.72 22.79
N GLU A 212 -59.50 -24.21 23.93
CA GLU A 212 -60.34 -23.81 25.07
C GLU A 212 -61.41 -22.77 24.68
N LYS A 213 -61.01 -21.79 23.88
CA LYS A 213 -61.90 -20.74 23.34
C LYS A 213 -63.08 -21.31 22.55
N GLU A 214 -62.87 -22.37 21.78
CA GLU A 214 -63.92 -23.01 20.96
C GLU A 214 -64.84 -23.92 21.80
N GLY A 215 -64.29 -24.57 22.84
CA GLY A 215 -65.08 -25.33 23.82
C GLY A 215 -66.09 -24.44 24.58
N VAL A 216 -65.64 -23.28 25.06
CA VAL A 216 -66.53 -22.29 25.72
C VAL A 216 -67.59 -21.75 24.76
N PHE A 217 -67.24 -21.49 23.49
CA PHE A 217 -68.17 -20.97 22.49
C PHE A 217 -69.26 -21.99 22.10
N SER A 218 -68.93 -23.28 22.12
CA SER A 218 -69.88 -24.37 21.81
C SER A 218 -70.92 -24.58 22.91
N LEU A 219 -70.55 -24.39 24.18
CA LEU A 219 -71.49 -24.46 25.32
C LEU A 219 -72.54 -23.34 25.31
N LEU A 220 -72.27 -22.21 24.66
CA LEU A 220 -73.18 -21.05 24.60
C LEU A 220 -74.18 -21.11 23.43
N ASN A 221 -74.00 -22.00 22.46
CA ASN A 221 -74.75 -22.03 21.19
C ASN A 221 -75.71 -23.24 21.03
N SER A 222 -76.23 -23.78 22.13
CA SER A 222 -77.30 -24.80 22.11
C SER A 222 -78.70 -24.18 22.29
N PRO A 223 -79.54 -24.06 21.25
CA PRO A 223 -80.81 -23.32 21.33
C PRO A 223 -81.99 -24.19 21.83
N SER A 224 -82.27 -24.18 23.12
CA SER A 224 -83.54 -24.70 23.67
C SER A 224 -84.64 -23.63 23.62
N SER A 225 -85.62 -23.77 22.73
CA SER A 225 -86.73 -22.81 22.55
C SER A 225 -87.70 -22.76 23.76
N PRO A 226 -88.30 -21.60 24.11
CA PRO A 226 -88.90 -21.40 25.44
C PRO A 226 -90.45 -21.32 25.47
N HIS A 227 -90.99 -21.30 26.71
CA HIS A 227 -92.36 -20.99 27.16
C HIS A 227 -93.46 -22.06 27.00
N SER A 228 -94.03 -22.51 28.13
CA SER A 228 -95.41 -22.14 28.56
C SER A 228 -95.86 -22.77 29.89
N GLY A 229 -96.42 -21.94 30.80
CA GLY A 229 -97.63 -22.29 31.56
C GLY A 229 -97.54 -22.78 33.02
N SER A 230 -98.32 -22.09 33.86
CA SER A 230 -99.07 -22.61 35.04
C SER A 230 -98.42 -22.79 36.43
N TYR A 231 -98.99 -22.03 37.37
CA TYR A 231 -98.96 -22.14 38.83
C TYR A 231 -99.11 -23.54 39.43
N SER A 232 -98.37 -23.83 40.52
CA SER A 232 -98.91 -24.25 41.84
C SER A 232 -97.82 -24.36 42.93
N PRO A 233 -98.14 -24.33 44.24
CA PRO A 233 -97.18 -23.92 45.29
C PRO A 233 -96.59 -25.05 46.16
N SER A 234 -95.38 -24.83 46.70
CA SER A 234 -94.81 -25.59 47.83
C SER A 234 -93.93 -24.71 48.73
N MET A 235 -94.56 -23.75 49.42
CA MET A 235 -93.88 -22.86 50.38
C MET A 235 -93.60 -23.56 51.71
N GLN A 236 -92.59 -24.45 51.74
CA GLN A 236 -91.96 -24.86 53.02
C GLN A 236 -90.55 -25.47 52.92
N GLN A 237 -90.12 -26.05 51.79
CA GLN A 237 -88.73 -26.55 51.66
C GLN A 237 -87.71 -25.48 51.20
N HIS A 238 -88.18 -24.36 50.66
CA HIS A 238 -87.30 -23.32 50.10
C HIS A 238 -86.41 -22.62 51.13
N ALA A 239 -86.72 -22.60 52.43
CA ALA A 239 -85.84 -21.93 53.40
C ALA A 239 -84.44 -22.56 53.47
N GLY A 240 -84.35 -23.90 53.55
CA GLY A 240 -83.07 -24.60 53.58
C GLY A 240 -82.35 -24.62 52.24
N THR A 241 -83.08 -24.83 51.13
CA THR A 241 -82.47 -24.83 49.79
C THR A 241 -82.08 -23.43 49.32
N GLN A 242 -82.82 -22.37 49.66
CA GLN A 242 -82.37 -20.99 49.39
C GLN A 242 -81.21 -20.58 50.29
N GLN A 243 -81.06 -21.13 51.50
CA GLN A 243 -79.84 -20.92 52.30
C GLN A 243 -78.64 -21.64 51.69
N HIS A 244 -78.79 -22.89 51.24
CA HIS A 244 -77.70 -23.61 50.56
C HIS A 244 -77.32 -22.94 49.23
N LEU A 245 -78.31 -22.61 48.37
CA LEU A 245 -78.06 -21.84 47.15
C LEU A 245 -77.55 -20.43 47.43
N ALA A 246 -77.91 -19.77 48.54
CA ALA A 246 -77.34 -18.46 48.90
C ALA A 246 -75.89 -18.56 49.36
N VAL A 247 -75.50 -19.66 50.01
CA VAL A 247 -74.09 -19.97 50.33
C VAL A 247 -73.33 -20.30 49.05
N GLU A 248 -73.82 -21.22 48.21
CA GLU A 248 -73.20 -21.56 46.93
C GLU A 248 -73.12 -20.36 45.96
N LEU A 249 -74.12 -19.47 45.97
CA LEU A 249 -74.12 -18.22 45.21
C LEU A 249 -73.22 -17.16 45.85
N ALA A 250 -73.05 -17.15 47.17
CA ALA A 250 -72.04 -16.32 47.84
C ALA A 250 -70.62 -16.80 47.56
N ASP A 251 -70.37 -18.12 47.58
CA ASP A 251 -69.09 -18.75 47.33
C ASP A 251 -68.67 -18.67 45.86
N SER A 252 -69.59 -18.89 44.93
CA SER A 252 -69.34 -18.63 43.51
C SER A 252 -69.14 -17.14 43.23
N LYS A 253 -69.89 -16.24 43.90
CA LYS A 253 -69.65 -14.78 43.83
C LYS A 253 -68.34 -14.36 44.52
N ALA A 254 -67.86 -15.10 45.52
CA ALA A 254 -66.53 -14.91 46.12
C ALA A 254 -65.42 -15.46 45.22
N LYS A 255 -65.64 -16.59 44.55
CA LYS A 255 -64.74 -17.13 43.52
C LYS A 255 -64.66 -16.18 42.32
N ILE A 256 -65.77 -15.57 41.88
CA ILE A 256 -65.79 -14.53 40.84
C ILE A 256 -65.05 -13.27 41.29
N ARG A 257 -65.13 -12.87 42.56
CA ARG A 257 -64.31 -11.75 43.08
C ARG A 257 -62.82 -12.10 43.08
N ARG A 258 -62.45 -13.29 43.54
CA ARG A 258 -61.05 -13.76 43.53
C ARG A 258 -60.51 -13.88 42.11
N LEU A 259 -61.22 -14.51 41.18
CA LEU A 259 -60.84 -14.57 39.76
C LEU A 259 -60.77 -13.18 39.09
N ARG A 260 -61.52 -12.18 39.56
CA ARG A 260 -61.39 -10.79 39.09
C ARG A 260 -60.16 -10.10 39.66
N GLN A 261 -59.89 -10.27 40.95
CA GLN A 261 -58.67 -9.76 41.58
C GLN A 261 -57.43 -10.43 40.97
N GLU A 262 -57.43 -11.75 40.80
CA GLU A 262 -56.39 -12.52 40.10
C GLU A 262 -56.22 -12.04 38.64
N LEU A 263 -57.30 -11.68 37.95
CA LEU A 263 -57.25 -11.08 36.60
C LEU A 263 -56.71 -9.64 36.60
N GLU A 264 -57.05 -8.82 37.61
CA GLU A 264 -56.56 -7.45 37.79
C GLU A 264 -55.06 -7.47 38.12
N GLU A 265 -54.62 -8.28 39.09
CA GLU A 265 -53.21 -8.55 39.43
C GLU A 265 -52.42 -9.11 38.23
N LYS A 266 -53.02 -9.99 37.42
CA LYS A 266 -52.39 -10.48 36.18
C LYS A 266 -52.37 -9.45 35.05
N SER A 267 -53.30 -8.50 35.04
CA SER A 267 -53.30 -7.38 34.08
C SER A 267 -52.25 -6.34 34.45
N GLU A 268 -52.05 -6.08 35.75
CA GLU A 268 -50.97 -5.24 36.27
C GLU A 268 -49.60 -5.87 35.96
N GLN A 269 -49.40 -7.15 36.29
CA GLN A 269 -48.19 -7.89 35.94
C GLN A 269 -47.93 -7.93 34.41
N MET A 270 -48.97 -7.99 33.58
CA MET A 270 -48.84 -7.92 32.12
C MET A 270 -48.41 -6.51 31.65
N LEU A 271 -48.89 -5.45 32.29
CA LEU A 271 -48.48 -4.07 32.00
C LEU A 271 -47.02 -3.83 32.42
N ASP A 272 -46.61 -4.34 33.58
CA ASP A 272 -45.22 -4.27 34.05
C ASP A 272 -44.29 -5.03 33.09
N CYS A 273 -44.58 -6.31 32.80
CA CYS A 273 -43.81 -7.11 31.83
C CYS A 273 -43.77 -6.46 30.44
N ARG A 274 -44.87 -5.80 30.02
CA ARG A 274 -44.92 -5.06 28.76
C ARG A 274 -44.01 -3.82 28.80
N HIS A 275 -44.00 -3.06 29.90
CA HIS A 275 -43.12 -1.91 30.03
C HIS A 275 -41.65 -2.34 30.11
N GLU A 276 -41.34 -3.45 30.78
CA GLU A 276 -40.01 -4.08 30.74
C GLU A 276 -39.61 -4.49 29.31
N LEU A 277 -40.52 -5.10 28.54
CA LEU A 277 -40.29 -5.43 27.13
C LEU A 277 -40.09 -4.19 26.25
N GLU A 278 -40.90 -3.14 26.40
CA GLU A 278 -40.74 -1.87 25.66
C GLU A 278 -39.40 -1.18 26.02
N ASN A 279 -39.00 -1.20 27.29
CA ASN A 279 -37.70 -0.72 27.74
C ASN A 279 -36.55 -1.55 27.14
N MET A 280 -36.63 -2.88 27.20
CA MET A 280 -35.62 -3.78 26.61
C MET A 280 -35.57 -3.65 25.08
N GLU A 281 -36.68 -3.38 24.40
CA GLU A 281 -36.71 -3.12 22.95
C GLU A 281 -36.01 -1.79 22.61
N THR A 282 -36.20 -0.73 23.42
CA THR A 282 -35.47 0.54 23.21
C THR A 282 -33.98 0.42 23.49
N GLU A 283 -33.58 -0.34 24.52
CA GLU A 283 -32.16 -0.61 24.79
C GLU A 283 -31.53 -1.52 23.72
N LEU A 284 -32.26 -2.52 23.22
CA LEU A 284 -31.81 -3.35 22.09
C LEU A 284 -31.62 -2.50 20.83
N LYS A 285 -32.54 -1.57 20.53
CA LYS A 285 -32.39 -0.59 19.44
C LYS A 285 -31.20 0.35 19.66
N ARG A 286 -30.95 0.79 20.90
CA ARG A 286 -29.78 1.60 21.27
C ARG A 286 -28.47 0.85 21.00
N ILE A 287 -28.39 -0.40 21.44
CA ILE A 287 -27.23 -1.29 21.22
C ILE A 287 -27.07 -1.64 19.73
N GLN A 288 -28.14 -1.83 18.97
CA GLN A 288 -28.08 -2.01 17.52
C GLN A 288 -27.52 -0.78 16.80
N LEU A 289 -27.95 0.43 17.20
CA LEU A 289 -27.42 1.68 16.66
C LEU A 289 -25.94 1.84 17.01
N GLU A 290 -25.56 1.62 18.26
CA GLU A 290 -24.17 1.65 18.74
C GLU A 290 -23.29 0.62 17.99
N ASN A 291 -23.76 -0.61 17.80
CA ASN A 291 -23.05 -1.64 17.04
C ASN A 291 -22.93 -1.26 15.55
N SER A 292 -23.97 -0.67 14.95
CA SER A 292 -23.89 -0.16 13.57
C SER A 292 -22.88 0.98 13.41
N GLN A 293 -22.78 1.88 14.40
CA GLN A 293 -21.75 2.92 14.42
C GLN A 293 -20.35 2.34 14.62
N LEU A 294 -20.17 1.42 15.58
CA LEU A 294 -18.89 0.72 15.79
C LEU A 294 -18.46 -0.09 14.55
N LEU A 295 -19.39 -0.61 13.76
CA LEU A 295 -19.11 -1.25 12.47
C LEU A 295 -18.71 -0.26 11.36
N VAL A 296 -19.16 1.00 11.41
CA VAL A 296 -18.68 2.09 10.55
C VAL A 296 -17.30 2.56 11.00
N ASP A 297 -17.11 2.80 12.30
CA ASP A 297 -15.85 3.21 12.90
C ASP A 297 -14.76 2.15 12.68
N ALA A 298 -15.10 0.86 12.79
CA ALA A 298 -14.19 -0.25 12.49
C ALA A 298 -13.86 -0.39 10.99
N ARG A 299 -14.68 0.15 10.07
CA ARG A 299 -14.33 0.28 8.64
C ARG A 299 -13.41 1.47 8.43
N ALA A 300 -13.70 2.62 9.03
CA ALA A 300 -12.83 3.79 8.99
C ALA A 300 -11.43 3.50 9.59
N ALA A 301 -11.35 2.76 10.70
CA ALA A 301 -10.11 2.31 11.31
C ALA A 301 -9.34 1.24 10.50
N ARG A 302 -9.97 0.64 9.48
CA ARG A 302 -9.28 -0.16 8.46
C ARG A 302 -8.76 0.75 7.34
N THR A 303 -9.58 1.62 6.77
CA THR A 303 -9.13 2.52 5.71
C THR A 303 -8.00 3.46 6.16
N TYR A 304 -8.02 3.96 7.40
CA TYR A 304 -6.90 4.72 7.96
C TYR A 304 -5.63 3.89 8.17
N ARG A 305 -5.76 2.56 8.34
CA ARG A 305 -4.62 1.64 8.41
C ARG A 305 -4.06 1.37 7.02
N ASP A 306 -4.92 1.10 6.04
CA ASP A 306 -4.54 0.95 4.64
C ASP A 306 -3.84 2.22 4.11
N GLU A 307 -4.31 3.41 4.53
CA GLU A 307 -3.65 4.69 4.28
C GLU A 307 -2.30 4.83 5.00
N LEU A 308 -2.20 4.43 6.26
CA LEU A 308 -0.96 4.45 7.04
C LEU A 308 0.10 3.52 6.44
N ASP A 309 -0.28 2.30 6.06
CA ASP A 309 0.60 1.32 5.43
C ASP A 309 1.07 1.83 4.06
N ALA A 310 0.16 2.40 3.27
CA ALA A 310 0.50 3.06 2.00
C ALA A 310 1.37 4.32 2.18
N LEU A 311 1.26 5.05 3.30
CA LEU A 311 2.17 6.16 3.63
C LEU A 311 3.53 5.65 4.08
N THR A 312 3.57 4.54 4.82
CA THR A 312 4.81 3.90 5.30
C THR A 312 5.62 3.31 4.15
N GLU A 313 4.99 2.67 3.16
CA GLU A 313 5.65 2.26 1.91
C GLU A 313 6.15 3.46 1.09
N ARG A 314 5.41 4.58 1.04
CA ARG A 314 5.88 5.82 0.41
C ARG A 314 7.11 6.41 1.14
N ALA A 315 7.13 6.38 2.47
CA ALA A 315 8.27 6.82 3.28
C ALA A 315 9.49 5.93 3.05
N MET A 316 9.36 4.61 3.19
CA MET A 316 10.43 3.65 2.89
C MET A 316 10.95 3.78 1.44
N LYS A 317 10.11 4.20 0.49
CA LYS A 317 10.52 4.49 -0.89
C LYS A 317 11.25 5.84 -1.00
N ALA A 318 10.87 6.85 -0.23
CA ALA A 318 11.62 8.10 -0.13
C ALA A 318 13.02 7.85 0.45
N ASP A 319 13.15 7.13 1.56
CA ASP A 319 14.45 6.80 2.19
C ASP A 319 15.41 6.09 1.22
N LYS A 320 14.88 5.15 0.41
CA LYS A 320 15.62 4.45 -0.63
C LYS A 320 16.10 5.40 -1.72
N LEU A 321 15.24 6.33 -2.18
CA LEU A 321 15.58 7.35 -3.17
C LEU A 321 16.56 8.41 -2.64
N GLU A 322 16.44 8.84 -1.38
CA GLU A 322 17.40 9.73 -0.74
C GLU A 322 18.77 9.04 -0.56
N SER A 323 18.78 7.75 -0.23
CA SER A 323 19.99 6.92 -0.19
C SER A 323 20.62 6.72 -1.58
N GLU A 324 19.84 6.79 -2.67
CA GLU A 324 20.36 6.83 -4.04
C GLU A 324 20.90 8.22 -4.40
N VAL A 325 20.18 9.29 -4.08
CA VAL A 325 20.64 10.68 -4.26
C VAL A 325 21.92 10.94 -3.47
N GLY A 326 22.07 10.39 -2.27
CA GLY A 326 23.32 10.43 -1.48
C GLY A 326 24.48 9.75 -2.23
N ARG A 327 24.27 8.52 -2.72
CA ARG A 327 25.25 7.81 -3.56
C ARG A 327 25.60 8.58 -4.85
N TYR A 328 24.64 9.23 -5.50
CA TYR A 328 24.88 10.06 -6.67
C TYR A 328 25.63 11.37 -6.34
N ARG A 329 25.39 11.99 -5.18
CA ARG A 329 26.18 13.13 -4.69
C ARG A 329 27.63 12.72 -4.43
N GLU A 330 27.88 11.58 -3.80
CA GLU A 330 29.24 11.04 -3.67
C GLU A 330 29.89 10.75 -5.03
N GLN A 331 29.15 10.17 -5.97
CA GLN A 331 29.63 9.90 -7.33
C GLN A 331 30.01 11.20 -8.04
N LEU A 332 29.22 12.26 -7.86
CA LEU A 332 29.50 13.60 -8.38
C LEU A 332 30.76 14.20 -7.74
N HIS A 333 30.89 14.19 -6.42
CA HIS A 333 32.11 14.68 -5.75
C HIS A 333 33.37 13.92 -6.20
N LYS A 334 33.27 12.60 -6.46
CA LYS A 334 34.37 11.80 -7.04
C LYS A 334 34.71 12.25 -8.46
N ILE A 335 33.71 12.53 -9.30
CA ILE A 335 33.91 13.07 -10.66
C ILE A 335 34.51 14.48 -10.63
N GLU A 336 34.07 15.34 -9.72
CA GLU A 336 34.60 16.69 -9.52
C GLU A 336 36.05 16.68 -9.05
N PHE A 337 36.40 15.78 -8.11
CA PHE A 337 37.79 15.55 -7.69
C PHE A 337 38.67 15.09 -8.87
N TYR A 338 38.24 14.09 -9.66
CA TYR A 338 39.00 13.65 -10.82
C TYR A 338 39.09 14.73 -11.91
N LYS A 339 38.03 15.53 -12.11
CA LYS A 339 38.05 16.68 -13.01
C LYS A 339 39.06 17.74 -12.56
N ALA A 340 39.06 18.10 -11.28
CA ALA A 340 40.05 19.02 -10.70
C ALA A 340 41.48 18.49 -10.89
N LYS A 341 41.71 17.19 -10.66
CA LYS A 341 43.03 16.57 -10.89
C LYS A 341 43.43 16.53 -12.37
N VAL A 342 42.47 16.42 -13.29
CA VAL A 342 42.73 16.52 -14.74
C VAL A 342 43.06 17.95 -15.16
N GLU A 343 42.40 18.98 -14.60
CA GLU A 343 42.78 20.37 -14.86
C GLU A 343 44.14 20.74 -14.24
N GLU A 344 44.46 20.25 -13.04
CA GLU A 344 45.79 20.37 -12.44
C GLU A 344 46.86 19.74 -13.34
N LEU A 345 46.65 18.51 -13.83
CA LEU A 345 47.57 17.84 -14.75
C LEU A 345 47.66 18.53 -16.13
N LYS A 346 46.62 19.24 -16.58
CA LYS A 346 46.69 20.08 -17.79
C LYS A 346 47.52 21.33 -17.56
N GLU A 347 47.41 21.96 -16.38
CA GLU A 347 48.24 23.10 -15.98
C GLU A 347 49.71 22.70 -15.93
N ASP A 348 50.03 21.58 -15.26
CA ASP A 348 51.36 20.98 -15.23
C ASP A 348 51.89 20.70 -16.65
N ASN A 349 51.08 20.10 -17.52
CA ASN A 349 51.47 19.84 -18.91
C ASN A 349 51.65 21.13 -19.72
N ARG A 350 50.89 22.20 -19.45
CA ARG A 350 51.09 23.50 -20.12
C ARG A 350 52.39 24.15 -19.65
N VAL A 351 52.71 24.12 -18.36
CA VAL A 351 54.00 24.61 -17.85
C VAL A 351 55.18 23.78 -18.38
N LEU A 352 55.02 22.46 -18.54
CA LEU A 352 56.00 21.60 -19.20
C LEU A 352 56.16 21.90 -20.70
N GLN A 353 55.07 22.27 -21.39
CA GLN A 353 55.10 22.72 -22.78
C GLN A 353 55.77 24.10 -22.92
N GLU A 354 55.41 25.07 -22.08
CA GLU A 354 56.03 26.41 -22.02
C GLU A 354 57.54 26.33 -21.72
N THR A 355 57.95 25.49 -20.76
CA THR A 355 59.37 25.27 -20.45
C THR A 355 60.11 24.50 -21.53
N LYS A 356 59.45 23.57 -22.24
CA LYS A 356 59.99 22.93 -23.46
C LYS A 356 60.22 23.96 -24.56
N GLU A 357 59.26 24.83 -24.84
CA GLU A 357 59.36 25.88 -25.86
C GLU A 357 60.50 26.85 -25.54
N VAL A 358 60.64 27.29 -24.29
CA VAL A 358 61.79 28.10 -23.84
C VAL A 358 63.14 27.37 -23.99
N LEU A 359 63.19 26.05 -23.83
CA LEU A 359 64.40 25.26 -24.07
C LEU A 359 64.69 25.06 -25.58
N GLU A 360 63.66 24.98 -26.42
CA GLU A 360 63.80 24.95 -27.87
C GLU A 360 64.27 26.30 -28.43
N ASP A 361 63.73 27.42 -27.94
CA ASP A 361 64.22 28.78 -28.21
C ASP A 361 65.69 28.97 -27.79
N GLN A 362 66.06 28.48 -26.60
CA GLN A 362 67.46 28.51 -26.16
C GLN A 362 68.36 27.67 -27.07
N LEU A 363 67.90 26.50 -27.51
CA LEU A 363 68.64 25.61 -28.40
C LEU A 363 68.77 26.19 -29.81
N GLU A 364 67.75 26.86 -30.34
CA GLU A 364 67.84 27.63 -31.59
C GLU A 364 68.78 28.83 -31.43
N GLY A 365 68.73 29.54 -30.30
CA GLY A 365 69.71 30.57 -29.95
C GLY A 365 71.15 30.04 -29.89
N TRP A 366 71.37 28.81 -29.42
CA TRP A 366 72.68 28.14 -29.47
C TRP A 366 73.08 27.75 -30.90
N ARG A 367 72.16 27.26 -31.73
CA ARG A 367 72.38 26.96 -33.16
C ARG A 367 72.77 28.23 -33.93
N ALA A 368 72.01 29.31 -33.80
CA ALA A 368 72.30 30.60 -34.43
C ALA A 368 73.66 31.16 -34.00
N ARG A 369 74.05 31.01 -32.72
CA ARG A 369 75.41 31.34 -32.26
C ARG A 369 76.47 30.43 -32.89
N SER A 370 76.21 29.13 -33.03
CA SER A 370 77.11 28.20 -33.72
C SER A 370 77.28 28.55 -35.20
N ASP A 371 76.20 28.89 -35.91
CA ASP A 371 76.25 29.28 -37.31
C ASP A 371 76.96 30.62 -37.50
N GLN A 372 76.80 31.56 -36.56
CA GLN A 372 77.57 32.79 -36.53
C GLN A 372 79.07 32.53 -36.30
N ILE A 373 79.43 31.54 -35.48
CA ILE A 373 80.82 31.08 -35.31
C ILE A 373 81.32 30.46 -36.62
N HIS A 374 80.61 29.54 -37.25
CA HIS A 374 81.00 28.95 -38.54
C HIS A 374 81.16 30.01 -39.65
N GLN A 375 80.33 31.07 -39.66
CA GLN A 375 80.51 32.21 -40.56
C GLN A 375 81.80 32.98 -40.25
N LEU A 376 82.08 33.28 -38.98
CA LEU A 376 83.31 33.95 -38.56
C LEU A 376 84.56 33.10 -38.84
N GLU A 377 84.49 31.78 -38.68
CA GLU A 377 85.54 30.83 -39.06
C GLU A 377 85.75 30.82 -40.58
N LYS A 378 84.68 30.80 -41.38
CA LYS A 378 84.75 30.93 -42.85
C LYS A 378 85.40 32.25 -43.27
N HIS A 379 85.05 33.37 -42.62
CA HIS A 379 85.72 34.66 -42.85
C HIS A 379 87.18 34.64 -42.39
N GLY A 380 87.50 33.98 -41.28
CA GLY A 380 88.87 33.80 -40.80
C GLY A 380 89.73 32.91 -41.72
N LEU A 381 89.14 31.89 -42.33
CA LEU A 381 89.78 31.07 -43.36
C LEU A 381 89.98 31.85 -44.66
N LEU A 382 89.00 32.67 -45.08
CA LEU A 382 89.15 33.56 -46.24
C LEU A 382 90.26 34.59 -46.01
N LEU A 383 90.33 35.20 -44.82
CA LEU A 383 91.41 36.11 -44.44
C LEU A 383 92.77 35.41 -44.43
N LYS A 384 92.86 34.20 -43.87
CA LYS A 384 94.09 33.38 -43.92
C LYS A 384 94.51 33.06 -45.36
N ALA A 385 93.57 32.77 -46.26
CA ALA A 385 93.86 32.57 -47.67
C ALA A 385 94.43 33.86 -48.29
N THR A 386 93.77 35.02 -48.12
CA THR A 386 94.30 36.29 -48.65
C THR A 386 95.65 36.69 -48.06
N VAL A 387 95.92 36.38 -46.78
CA VAL A 387 97.25 36.57 -46.18
C VAL A 387 98.27 35.63 -46.82
N HIS A 388 97.92 34.37 -47.07
CA HIS A 388 98.80 33.43 -47.74
C HIS A 388 99.07 33.81 -49.20
N ASP A 389 98.08 34.32 -49.92
CA ASP A 389 98.23 34.84 -51.28
C ASP A 389 99.19 36.05 -51.28
N MET A 390 99.01 37.01 -50.36
CA MET A 390 99.94 38.13 -50.16
C MET A 390 101.34 37.68 -49.71
N GLU A 391 101.46 36.59 -48.95
CA GLU A 391 102.75 35.99 -48.62
C GLU A 391 103.41 35.34 -49.83
N GLN A 392 102.65 34.66 -50.71
CA GLN A 392 103.16 34.13 -51.98
C GLN A 392 103.58 35.24 -52.95
N GLU A 393 102.82 36.34 -53.05
CA GLU A 393 103.20 37.54 -53.80
C GLU A 393 104.51 38.11 -53.23
N ARG A 394 104.61 38.32 -51.92
CA ARG A 394 105.85 38.80 -51.27
C ARG A 394 107.03 37.83 -51.40
N GLU A 395 106.77 36.53 -51.57
CA GLU A 395 107.79 35.50 -51.83
C GLU A 395 108.19 35.45 -53.33
N ALA A 396 107.28 35.81 -54.24
CA ALA A 396 107.57 36.03 -55.65
C ALA A 396 108.35 37.33 -55.86
N ASP A 397 107.98 38.42 -55.19
CA ASP A 397 108.74 39.68 -55.14
C ASP A 397 110.13 39.46 -54.56
N ARG A 398 110.28 38.68 -53.48
CA ARG A 398 111.61 38.37 -52.93
C ARG A 398 112.45 37.59 -53.93
N ARG A 399 111.90 36.53 -54.54
CA ARG A 399 112.59 35.79 -55.61
C ARG A 399 112.93 36.68 -56.80
N ARG A 400 112.06 37.64 -57.18
CA ARG A 400 112.38 38.59 -58.26
C ARG A 400 113.44 39.61 -57.85
N ILE A 401 113.52 39.99 -56.58
CA ILE A 401 114.63 40.78 -56.02
C ILE A 401 115.92 39.97 -55.99
N GLU A 402 115.87 38.68 -55.67
CA GLU A 402 117.02 37.75 -55.70
C GLU A 402 117.50 37.54 -57.14
N GLU A 403 116.60 37.26 -58.10
CA GLU A 403 116.89 37.23 -59.54
C GLU A 403 117.51 38.56 -60.02
N LEU A 404 116.96 39.71 -59.62
CA LEU A 404 117.52 41.02 -59.95
C LEU A 404 118.88 41.26 -59.28
N GLN A 405 119.16 40.67 -58.12
CA GLN A 405 120.48 40.72 -57.47
C GLN A 405 121.48 39.80 -58.17
N GLU A 406 121.07 38.62 -58.66
CA GLU A 406 121.89 37.75 -59.49
C GLU A 406 122.18 38.38 -60.87
N GLU A 407 121.16 38.96 -61.53
CA GLU A 407 121.30 39.77 -62.75
C GLU A 407 122.29 40.92 -62.52
N ASN A 408 122.18 41.66 -61.41
CA ASN A 408 123.06 42.78 -61.09
C ASN A 408 124.48 42.33 -60.71
N LEU A 409 124.64 41.20 -60.01
CA LEU A 409 125.95 40.58 -59.76
C LEU A 409 126.60 40.09 -61.07
N ALA A 410 125.83 39.49 -61.97
CA ALA A 410 126.29 39.09 -63.30
C ALA A 410 126.69 40.30 -64.15
N LEU A 411 125.94 41.39 -64.10
CA LEU A 411 126.28 42.67 -64.73
C LEU A 411 127.54 43.29 -64.10
N CYS A 412 127.70 43.26 -62.78
CA CYS A 412 128.92 43.73 -62.10
C CYS A 412 130.14 42.86 -62.47
N LEU A 413 129.98 41.55 -62.61
CA LEU A 413 131.04 40.65 -63.08
C LEU A 413 131.36 40.86 -64.57
N ALA A 414 130.37 41.15 -65.41
CA ALA A 414 130.57 41.52 -66.81
C ALA A 414 131.25 42.90 -66.94
N GLN A 415 130.85 43.89 -66.14
CA GLN A 415 131.50 45.19 -66.05
C GLN A 415 132.94 45.05 -65.56
N ARG A 416 133.21 44.17 -64.58
CA ARG A 416 134.57 43.92 -64.10
C ARG A 416 135.42 43.22 -65.15
N ARG A 417 134.89 42.22 -65.88
CA ARG A 417 135.58 41.61 -67.04
C ARG A 417 135.88 42.65 -68.13
N SER A 418 134.91 43.49 -68.48
CA SER A 418 135.11 44.59 -69.44
C SER A 418 136.15 45.61 -68.96
N MET A 419 136.26 45.83 -67.64
CA MET A 419 137.30 46.67 -67.03
C MET A 419 138.68 45.97 -67.03
N GLU A 420 138.73 44.66 -66.77
CA GLU A 420 139.93 43.82 -66.87
C GLU A 420 140.45 43.77 -68.33
N GLU A 421 139.56 43.61 -69.30
CA GLU A 421 139.81 43.72 -70.75
C GLU A 421 140.31 45.12 -71.14
N SER A 422 139.68 46.18 -70.60
CA SER A 422 140.11 47.57 -70.82
C SER A 422 141.51 47.85 -70.25
N GLN A 423 141.86 47.23 -69.11
CA GLN A 423 143.21 47.31 -68.54
C GLN A 423 144.23 46.54 -69.40
N HIS A 424 143.84 45.39 -69.97
CA HIS A 424 144.70 44.62 -70.88
C HIS A 424 144.99 45.39 -72.18
N LEU A 425 143.97 46.02 -72.78
CA LEU A 425 144.12 46.92 -73.93
C LEU A 425 144.93 48.18 -73.60
N GLY A 426 144.79 48.70 -72.38
CA GLY A 426 145.60 49.81 -71.87
C GLY A 426 147.09 49.47 -71.75
N TRP A 427 147.41 48.26 -71.26
CA TRP A 427 148.79 47.77 -71.17
C TRP A 427 149.44 47.58 -72.55
N GLU A 428 148.67 47.17 -73.57
CA GLU A 428 149.15 47.09 -74.96
C GLU A 428 149.46 48.49 -75.55
N LEU A 429 148.65 49.51 -75.23
CA LEU A 429 148.93 50.91 -75.59
C LEU A 429 150.21 51.46 -74.91
N GLU A 430 150.54 50.99 -73.70
CA GLU A 430 151.76 51.38 -72.98
C GLU A 430 153.04 50.73 -73.56
N GLN A 431 152.92 49.66 -74.35
CA GLN A 431 154.04 49.12 -75.14
C GLN A 431 154.24 49.87 -76.47
N LEU A 432 153.16 50.28 -77.13
CA LEU A 432 153.20 50.92 -78.46
C LEU A 432 153.64 52.39 -78.45
N SER A 433 153.68 53.05 -77.29
CA SER A 433 153.98 54.48 -77.16
C SER A 433 155.48 54.83 -77.03
N LYS A 434 156.39 53.84 -77.07
CA LYS A 434 157.84 54.05 -76.94
C LYS A 434 158.59 54.41 -78.23
N THR A 435 157.91 54.67 -79.33
CA THR A 435 158.54 55.01 -80.63
C THR A 435 157.89 56.19 -81.38
N THR A 436 158.61 57.32 -81.35
CA THR A 436 158.76 58.30 -82.47
C THR A 436 157.67 59.38 -82.73
N GLU A 437 157.91 60.56 -82.15
CA GLU A 437 157.92 61.93 -82.75
C GLU A 437 156.72 62.58 -83.50
N ASN A 438 156.40 63.82 -83.05
CA ASN A 438 155.88 65.01 -83.77
C ASN A 438 154.48 65.09 -84.41
N SER A 439 153.59 65.89 -83.80
CA SER A 439 152.98 67.13 -84.39
C SER A 439 152.09 67.89 -83.37
N GLN A 440 151.45 69.02 -83.76
CA GLN A 440 150.91 70.06 -82.86
C GLN A 440 149.36 70.27 -82.99
N GLY A 441 148.66 70.74 -81.93
CA GLY A 441 147.28 71.29 -82.04
C GLY A 441 146.51 71.50 -80.71
N GLN A 442 145.64 72.52 -80.65
CA GLN A 442 144.90 73.03 -79.46
C GLN A 442 143.36 73.05 -79.77
N GLN A 443 142.33 73.26 -78.91
CA GLN A 443 142.09 73.67 -77.49
C GLN A 443 140.54 73.48 -77.20
N THR A 444 139.83 73.65 -76.06
CA THR A 444 139.98 74.00 -74.60
C THR A 444 138.71 73.50 -73.83
N LEU A 445 138.58 73.73 -72.49
CA LEU A 445 137.36 73.65 -71.62
C LEU A 445 136.79 72.24 -71.31
N SER A 446 136.34 71.83 -70.11
CA SER A 446 136.17 72.43 -68.76
C SER A 446 134.83 73.07 -68.34
N GLU A 447 133.81 73.25 -69.20
CA GLU A 447 132.56 73.95 -68.82
C GLU A 447 131.23 73.22 -69.10
N GLU A 448 131.13 72.34 -70.12
CA GLU A 448 129.86 71.62 -70.43
C GLU A 448 129.37 70.65 -69.32
N VAL A 449 130.24 70.26 -68.39
CA VAL A 449 129.90 69.31 -67.31
C VAL A 449 129.19 69.99 -66.13
N SER A 450 129.43 71.28 -65.92
CA SER A 450 128.73 72.09 -64.90
C SER A 450 127.28 72.35 -65.26
N GLU A 451 127.01 72.74 -66.51
CA GLU A 451 125.74 73.35 -66.90
C GLU A 451 124.57 72.35 -66.91
N ARG A 452 124.76 71.16 -67.51
CA ARG A 452 123.73 70.10 -67.57
C ARG A 452 123.30 69.59 -66.20
N THR A 453 124.17 69.70 -65.20
CA THR A 453 123.91 69.23 -63.83
C THR A 453 122.97 70.18 -63.09
N CYS A 454 123.14 71.50 -63.26
CA CYS A 454 122.27 72.50 -62.66
C CYS A 454 120.86 72.52 -63.29
N SER A 455 120.74 72.40 -64.61
CA SER A 455 119.43 72.44 -65.29
C SER A 455 118.47 71.31 -64.86
N ARG A 456 119.00 70.14 -64.48
CA ARG A 456 118.18 68.99 -64.07
C ARG A 456 117.64 69.12 -62.64
N MET A 457 118.41 69.75 -61.75
CA MET A 457 118.03 69.99 -60.36
C MET A 457 116.83 70.95 -60.25
N LEU A 458 116.87 72.08 -60.98
CA LEU A 458 115.80 73.08 -61.00
C LEU A 458 114.47 72.55 -61.57
N LYS A 459 114.53 71.49 -62.39
CA LYS A 459 113.33 70.86 -62.95
C LYS A 459 112.61 70.00 -61.91
N LEU A 460 113.36 69.16 -61.20
CA LEU A 460 112.84 68.33 -60.09
C LEU A 460 112.27 69.19 -58.96
N GLU A 461 112.88 70.34 -58.66
CA GLU A 461 112.41 71.27 -57.62
C GLU A 461 111.02 71.85 -57.95
N LYS A 462 110.77 72.19 -59.23
CA LYS A 462 109.43 72.63 -59.68
C LYS A 462 108.40 71.52 -59.70
N GLU A 463 108.80 70.30 -60.06
CA GLU A 463 107.93 69.12 -60.03
C GLU A 463 107.52 68.78 -58.58
N ASN A 464 108.44 68.87 -57.62
CA ASN A 464 108.17 68.68 -56.18
C ASN A 464 107.19 69.74 -55.62
N GLN A 465 107.31 71.00 -56.04
CA GLN A 465 106.36 72.07 -55.70
C GLN A 465 104.96 71.88 -56.33
N SER A 466 104.81 71.07 -57.38
CA SER A 466 103.49 70.71 -57.91
C SER A 466 102.88 69.52 -57.16
N LEU A 467 103.69 68.52 -56.81
CA LEU A 467 103.26 67.34 -56.06
C LEU A 467 102.78 67.71 -54.64
N LEU A 468 103.47 68.62 -53.95
CA LEU A 468 103.01 69.14 -52.65
C LEU A 468 101.62 69.80 -52.74
N ARG A 469 101.36 70.56 -53.81
CA ARG A 469 100.08 71.25 -54.03
C ARG A 469 98.94 70.25 -54.28
N ILE A 470 99.21 69.19 -55.04
CA ILE A 470 98.27 68.08 -55.28
C ILE A 470 97.99 67.31 -53.97
N ILE A 471 98.98 67.14 -53.08
CA ILE A 471 98.79 66.51 -51.77
C ILE A 471 97.92 67.39 -50.85
N GLU A 472 98.01 68.72 -50.94
CA GLU A 472 97.13 69.63 -50.20
C GLU A 472 95.68 69.60 -50.73
N GLU A 473 95.49 69.56 -52.05
CA GLU A 473 94.17 69.40 -52.69
C GLU A 473 93.52 68.04 -52.33
N LEU A 474 94.29 66.95 -52.32
CA LEU A 474 93.80 65.62 -51.89
C LEU A 474 93.47 65.57 -50.38
N ARG A 475 94.19 66.32 -49.53
CA ARG A 475 93.84 66.46 -48.11
C ARG A 475 92.55 67.26 -47.90
N ALA A 476 92.30 68.29 -48.71
CA ALA A 476 91.05 69.06 -48.66
C ALA A 476 89.82 68.22 -49.07
N ALA A 477 89.97 67.32 -50.03
CA ALA A 477 88.88 66.45 -50.50
C ALA A 477 88.36 65.47 -49.42
N SER A 478 89.20 65.04 -48.48
CA SER A 478 88.85 64.02 -47.48
C SER A 478 87.98 64.52 -46.30
N ILE A 479 87.66 65.82 -46.23
CA ILE A 479 86.98 66.43 -45.08
C ILE A 479 85.44 66.50 -45.27
N ASN A 480 84.94 66.37 -46.50
CA ASN A 480 83.53 66.59 -46.83
C ASN A 480 82.70 65.29 -46.95
N LYS A 481 82.44 64.61 -45.81
CA LYS A 481 81.24 63.76 -45.62
C LYS A 481 80.97 63.35 -44.15
N HIS A 482 80.67 64.35 -43.33
CA HIS A 482 79.81 64.20 -42.15
C HIS A 482 78.72 65.29 -42.22
N GLY A 483 77.45 64.94 -42.04
CA GLY A 483 76.38 65.93 -42.21
C GLY A 483 74.98 65.45 -41.87
N ARG A 484 74.42 66.05 -40.81
CA ARG A 484 73.01 66.10 -40.40
C ARG A 484 72.38 64.81 -39.83
N GLN A 485 71.54 64.89 -38.78
CA GLN A 485 71.32 65.96 -37.79
C GLN A 485 70.59 65.38 -36.56
N LEU A 486 70.75 65.98 -35.38
CA LEU A 486 70.06 65.60 -34.14
C LEU A 486 69.39 66.84 -33.50
N VAL A 487 68.15 66.69 -32.98
CA VAL A 487 67.51 67.55 -31.94
C VAL A 487 67.19 69.00 -32.39
N CYS A 488 66.03 69.64 -32.14
CA CYS A 488 65.05 69.55 -31.04
C CYS A 488 63.62 70.07 -31.38
N SER A 489 62.66 69.78 -30.49
CA SER A 489 61.51 70.62 -30.05
C SER A 489 60.18 70.78 -30.84
N THR A 490 59.11 70.64 -30.04
CA THR A 490 57.81 71.40 -29.99
C THR A 490 56.65 71.22 -31.00
N ASN A 491 55.58 70.61 -30.47
CA ASN A 491 54.16 71.01 -30.48
C ASN A 491 53.31 71.19 -31.77
N ASN A 492 52.30 70.30 -31.87
CA ASN A 492 50.89 70.53 -32.24
C ASN A 492 50.42 70.82 -33.70
N ARG A 493 49.35 70.08 -34.05
CA ARG A 493 48.29 70.32 -35.07
C ARG A 493 48.63 70.26 -36.58
N THR A 494 48.11 69.22 -37.22
CA THR A 494 47.37 69.12 -38.52
C THR A 494 47.09 67.61 -38.69
N SER A 495 45.88 67.04 -38.91
CA SER A 495 44.74 67.27 -39.83
C SER A 495 45.00 66.84 -41.28
N SER A 496 44.03 66.14 -41.91
CA SER A 496 43.98 65.67 -43.32
C SER A 496 44.89 64.46 -43.67
N THR A 497 44.60 63.55 -44.61
CA THR A 497 43.36 63.19 -45.37
C THR A 497 43.52 61.83 -46.11
N ASP A 498 42.39 61.13 -46.32
CA ASP A 498 41.90 60.40 -47.51
C ASP A 498 42.77 59.45 -48.41
N GLU A 499 42.15 58.28 -48.72
CA GLU A 499 42.10 57.58 -50.05
C GLU A 499 43.45 57.07 -50.68
N PRO A 500 43.48 56.30 -51.81
CA PRO A 500 42.41 56.10 -52.79
C PRO A 500 42.08 54.68 -53.28
N ARG A 501 41.06 54.66 -54.15
CA ARG A 501 40.50 53.58 -55.00
C ARG A 501 41.47 52.95 -56.03
N GLU A 502 40.87 52.04 -56.82
CA GLU A 502 41.21 51.62 -58.21
C GLU A 502 42.14 50.40 -58.37
N LEU A 503 41.95 49.48 -59.33
CA LEU A 503 40.81 49.20 -60.25
C LEU A 503 40.93 47.79 -60.90
N GLN A 504 39.90 47.43 -61.69
CA GLN A 504 39.99 46.68 -62.96
C GLN A 504 40.16 45.13 -63.04
N THR A 505 39.34 44.60 -63.97
CA THR A 505 39.61 43.55 -64.99
C THR A 505 39.52 42.05 -64.72
N THR A 506 38.92 41.39 -65.73
CA THR A 506 39.07 39.99 -66.20
C THR A 506 38.71 38.83 -65.26
N SER A 507 37.79 37.92 -65.57
CA SER A 507 37.49 37.14 -66.81
C SER A 507 38.13 35.75 -66.86
N SER A 508 37.40 34.73 -66.42
CA SER A 508 37.22 33.42 -67.09
C SER A 508 36.11 32.65 -66.32
N HIS A 509 35.13 31.99 -66.95
CA HIS A 509 35.19 30.73 -67.72
C HIS A 509 35.83 29.60 -66.90
N ILE A 510 35.16 28.46 -66.69
CA ILE A 510 34.49 27.57 -67.66
C ILE A 510 33.02 27.33 -67.23
N GLN A 511 32.03 27.80 -68.00
CA GLN A 511 31.16 27.05 -68.96
C GLN A 511 30.22 26.01 -68.28
N ASN A 512 28.90 26.12 -68.38
CA ASN A 512 27.99 26.02 -69.56
C ASN A 512 27.86 24.55 -70.05
N SER A 513 26.71 24.04 -70.49
CA SER A 513 25.50 24.65 -71.11
C SER A 513 24.26 23.75 -70.79
N THR A 514 22.96 24.09 -70.94
CA THR A 514 22.28 24.80 -72.04
C THR A 514 20.85 25.27 -71.69
N HIS A 515 20.60 26.59 -71.83
CA HIS A 515 19.40 27.32 -72.35
C HIS A 515 17.92 26.93 -72.03
N VAL A 516 16.91 27.84 -72.05
CA VAL A 516 16.81 29.31 -71.75
C VAL A 516 15.35 29.82 -71.80
N ILE A 517 14.92 30.71 -70.87
CA ILE A 517 14.07 31.95 -71.03
C ILE A 517 12.64 31.82 -71.68
N PRO A 518 11.64 32.74 -71.50
CA PRO A 518 11.67 34.15 -71.02
C PRO A 518 10.69 34.61 -69.89
N PHE A 519 11.11 35.64 -69.12
CA PHE A 519 10.44 36.93 -68.75
C PHE A 519 8.94 37.00 -68.27
N SER A 520 8.48 37.97 -67.44
CA SER A 520 9.04 39.27 -66.97
C SER A 520 8.35 39.87 -65.70
N THR A 521 9.12 40.48 -64.79
CA THR A 521 8.89 41.78 -64.06
C THR A 521 7.63 42.03 -63.16
N VAL A 522 7.55 42.93 -62.15
CA VAL A 522 8.44 43.73 -61.21
C VAL A 522 7.45 44.41 -60.22
N THR A 523 7.58 44.45 -58.89
CA THR A 523 8.44 45.27 -57.96
C THR A 523 8.20 44.77 -56.49
N ARG A 524 8.52 45.35 -55.29
CA ARG A 524 9.19 46.59 -54.80
C ARG A 524 9.83 46.41 -53.38
N GLN A 525 11.09 46.86 -53.24
CA GLN A 525 11.82 47.44 -52.08
C GLN A 525 11.47 47.19 -50.58
N THR A 526 12.52 46.76 -49.83
CA THR A 526 13.04 47.32 -48.53
C THR A 526 12.27 47.11 -47.20
N LEU A 527 12.89 46.97 -46.00
CA LEU A 527 14.31 46.96 -45.55
C LEU A 527 14.42 46.30 -44.13
N ASN A 528 15.58 45.72 -43.78
CA ASN A 528 16.03 45.32 -42.41
C ASN A 528 15.18 44.26 -41.63
N GLY A 529 15.69 43.39 -40.74
CA GLY A 529 17.04 43.09 -40.24
C GLY A 529 17.40 43.81 -38.92
N GLY A 530 17.51 43.16 -37.74
CA GLY A 530 17.34 41.75 -37.32
C GLY A 530 17.74 41.60 -35.82
N SER A 531 18.07 40.36 -35.37
CA SER A 531 18.75 40.00 -34.08
C SER A 531 17.93 39.51 -32.86
N ASN A 532 18.28 38.28 -32.42
CA ASN A 532 18.47 37.71 -31.07
C ASN A 532 17.54 37.96 -29.84
N TYR A 533 17.06 36.83 -29.29
CA TYR A 533 17.15 36.30 -27.90
C TYR A 533 16.81 37.11 -26.62
N HIS A 534 16.30 36.34 -25.63
CA HIS A 534 15.93 36.65 -24.24
C HIS A 534 16.84 37.55 -23.39
N GLN A 535 16.20 38.36 -22.52
CA GLN A 535 16.49 38.49 -21.08
C GLN A 535 15.18 39.02 -20.43
N GLN A 536 14.42 38.33 -19.56
CA GLN A 536 14.60 37.88 -18.16
C GLN A 536 14.53 38.95 -17.04
N LEU A 537 13.53 38.74 -16.15
CA LEU A 537 13.44 39.04 -14.70
C LEU A 537 13.12 40.47 -14.16
N LEU A 538 12.08 40.51 -13.29
CA LEU A 538 11.87 41.36 -12.09
C LEU A 538 11.65 42.89 -12.30
N THR A 539 11.01 43.66 -11.40
CA THR A 539 10.39 43.43 -10.06
C THR A 539 9.22 44.40 -9.78
N GLU A 540 8.45 44.14 -8.71
CA GLU A 540 7.83 45.09 -7.74
C GLU A 540 6.80 46.20 -8.17
N ASP A 541 5.60 46.04 -7.58
CA ASP A 541 4.94 46.96 -6.62
C ASP A 541 3.90 48.07 -6.95
N LEU A 542 2.79 47.95 -6.19
CA LEU A 542 1.94 48.92 -5.47
C LEU A 542 1.16 50.07 -6.16
N GLU A 543 -0.17 49.91 -6.09
CA GLU A 543 -1.17 50.81 -5.42
C GLU A 543 -1.63 52.17 -6.01
N GLU A 544 -2.78 52.60 -5.45
CA GLU A 544 -3.59 53.84 -5.58
C GLU A 544 -4.08 54.26 -7.00
N VAL A 545 -5.38 54.37 -7.32
CA VAL A 545 -6.58 54.95 -6.67
C VAL A 545 -6.73 56.47 -6.85
N GLN A 546 -7.54 56.87 -7.85
CA GLN A 546 -8.53 57.97 -7.84
C GLN A 546 -9.16 58.12 -9.25
N SER A 547 -10.36 58.67 -9.52
CA SER A 547 -11.68 58.76 -8.85
C SER A 547 -12.40 60.06 -9.28
N GLN A 548 -13.34 59.98 -10.23
CA GLN A 548 -14.41 60.95 -10.56
C GLN A 548 -15.50 60.14 -11.30
N ILE A 549 -16.72 59.86 -10.80
CA ILE A 549 -17.80 60.74 -10.28
C ILE A 549 -18.25 61.70 -11.42
N VAL A 550 -19.46 61.65 -11.99
CA VAL A 550 -20.81 61.85 -11.39
C VAL A 550 -21.92 61.12 -12.19
N LEU A 551 -22.85 60.46 -11.46
CA LEU A 551 -24.34 60.32 -11.60
C LEU A 551 -25.05 60.57 -12.98
N THR A 552 -26.15 59.89 -13.35
CA THR A 552 -27.09 58.93 -12.68
C THR A 552 -27.77 58.07 -13.80
N ASP A 553 -28.75 57.16 -13.63
CA ASP A 553 -29.66 56.79 -12.52
C ASP A 553 -30.16 55.33 -12.62
N ASN A 554 -30.83 54.83 -11.56
CA ASN A 554 -31.52 53.52 -11.49
C ASN A 554 -32.97 53.73 -10.95
N PRO A 555 -33.94 52.82 -11.18
CA PRO A 555 -34.09 51.54 -10.42
C PRO A 555 -34.25 50.30 -11.36
N ASP A 556 -33.72 49.11 -11.07
CA ASP A 556 -34.00 48.16 -9.95
C ASP A 556 -35.37 47.47 -10.08
N LEU A 557 -35.58 46.13 -9.97
CA LEU A 557 -34.78 44.90 -9.72
C LEU A 557 -35.49 43.73 -10.49
N HIS A 558 -35.06 42.46 -10.57
CA HIS A 558 -34.08 41.66 -9.83
C HIS A 558 -33.51 40.49 -10.68
N VAL A 559 -32.33 40.01 -10.30
CA VAL A 559 -31.66 38.71 -10.58
C VAL A 559 -32.23 37.80 -11.69
N GLN A 560 -31.45 37.74 -12.77
CA GLN A 560 -31.26 36.66 -13.74
C GLN A 560 -30.93 35.30 -13.08
N GLU A 561 -31.47 34.20 -13.64
CA GLU A 561 -30.78 32.89 -13.61
C GLU A 561 -30.55 32.35 -15.04
N LYS A 562 -29.81 31.25 -15.19
CA LYS A 562 -29.20 30.80 -16.45
C LYS A 562 -30.02 29.73 -17.17
N GLY A 563 -29.93 29.69 -18.51
CA GLY A 563 -30.02 28.42 -19.24
C GLY A 563 -30.26 28.49 -20.75
N GLN A 564 -29.17 28.36 -21.54
CA GLN A 564 -29.17 27.85 -22.94
C GLN A 564 -29.93 28.71 -24.00
N LEU A 565 -29.69 28.63 -25.31
CA LEU A 565 -28.79 27.79 -26.15
C LEU A 565 -28.32 28.64 -27.39
N GLU A 566 -27.88 28.00 -28.48
CA GLU A 566 -27.50 28.58 -29.81
C GLU A 566 -26.18 29.42 -29.81
N ASP A 567 -25.41 29.55 -30.90
CA ASP A 567 -25.48 29.08 -32.31
C ASP A 567 -24.13 28.37 -32.67
N GLY A 568 -23.82 27.76 -33.82
CA GLY A 568 -24.28 27.73 -35.24
C GLY A 568 -23.08 27.19 -36.08
N ASP A 569 -23.03 27.03 -37.40
CA ASP A 569 -23.97 27.15 -38.54
C ASP A 569 -23.33 26.42 -39.77
N ASP A 570 -23.85 26.60 -41.00
CA ASP A 570 -23.51 25.99 -42.31
C ASP A 570 -23.96 24.51 -42.47
N GLY A 571 -24.78 24.08 -43.45
CA GLY A 571 -25.36 24.71 -44.66
C GLY A 571 -25.24 23.74 -45.86
N ASP A 572 -26.13 23.64 -46.86
CA ASP A 572 -27.42 24.28 -47.18
C ASP A 572 -28.11 23.45 -48.33
N HIS A 573 -29.29 23.88 -48.81
CA HIS A 573 -29.96 23.64 -50.11
C HIS A 573 -31.14 22.64 -50.27
N PHE A 574 -32.26 23.25 -50.72
CA PHE A 574 -33.36 22.74 -51.57
C PHE A 574 -34.24 21.58 -51.06
N LYS A 575 -35.46 21.77 -50.51
CA LYS A 575 -36.65 22.63 -50.80
C LYS A 575 -37.76 21.86 -51.54
N GLU A 576 -38.83 21.59 -50.79
CA GLU A 576 -40.12 21.04 -51.23
C GLU A 576 -41.21 22.13 -51.14
N LEU A 577 -42.16 22.16 -52.08
CA LEU A 577 -43.39 22.96 -51.99
C LEU A 577 -44.36 22.67 -53.15
N MET A 578 -45.55 22.15 -52.85
CA MET A 578 -46.89 22.67 -53.21
C MET A 578 -47.94 21.56 -53.24
N GLU A 579 -48.97 21.71 -52.41
CA GLU A 579 -50.32 21.29 -52.77
C GLU A 579 -51.01 22.44 -53.52
N ASP A 580 -51.81 22.15 -54.55
CA ASP A 580 -53.17 22.70 -54.68
C ASP A 580 -54.00 21.92 -55.72
N LEU A 581 -55.32 22.12 -55.74
CA LEU A 581 -56.27 21.35 -56.56
C LEU A 581 -56.42 21.87 -58.00
N GLU A 582 -56.67 20.99 -58.99
CA GLU A 582 -57.87 21.10 -59.84
C GLU A 582 -58.22 19.87 -60.74
N ASN A 583 -59.42 19.32 -60.49
CA ASN A 583 -60.43 18.85 -61.45
C ASN A 583 -60.08 18.68 -62.97
N HIS A 584 -60.16 17.45 -63.53
CA HIS A 584 -61.40 16.85 -64.10
C HIS A 584 -61.19 15.65 -65.09
N HIS A 585 -62.14 14.69 -65.04
CA HIS A 585 -62.66 13.84 -66.15
C HIS A 585 -61.87 12.67 -66.80
N ASN A 586 -62.12 11.46 -66.29
CA ASN A 586 -62.70 10.30 -67.03
C ASN A 586 -62.10 9.83 -68.39
N ARG A 587 -61.49 8.61 -68.43
CA ARG A 587 -62.06 7.40 -69.12
C ARG A 587 -61.21 6.10 -69.13
N LEU A 588 -61.93 4.96 -69.05
CA LEU A 588 -61.73 3.65 -69.73
C LEU A 588 -60.57 2.66 -69.39
N HIS A 589 -60.97 1.55 -68.75
CA HIS A 589 -60.79 0.13 -69.15
C HIS A 589 -59.46 -0.68 -69.01
N CYS A 590 -59.58 -1.76 -68.22
CA CYS A 590 -59.21 -3.19 -68.49
C CYS A 590 -57.81 -3.80 -68.21
N PHE A 591 -57.85 -4.89 -67.40
CA PHE A 591 -57.00 -6.13 -67.40
C PHE A 591 -55.51 -5.98 -67.00
N VAL A 592 -54.82 -6.91 -66.32
CA VAL A 592 -54.99 -8.36 -65.93
C VAL A 592 -54.53 -8.54 -64.46
N GLY A 593 -54.92 -9.53 -63.64
CA GLY A 593 -55.91 -10.61 -63.79
C GLY A 593 -55.46 -12.04 -63.37
N SER A 594 -55.00 -12.28 -62.13
CA SER A 594 -54.73 -13.63 -61.55
C SER A 594 -54.86 -13.61 -60.01
N ARG A 595 -55.76 -14.39 -59.40
CA ARG A 595 -55.66 -15.81 -58.92
C ARG A 595 -54.96 -15.94 -57.56
N ASP A 596 -55.43 -16.75 -56.60
CA ASP A 596 -56.47 -17.81 -56.66
C ASP A 596 -57.36 -17.87 -55.38
N ARG A 597 -58.51 -18.54 -55.53
CA ARG A 597 -59.34 -19.38 -54.59
C ARG A 597 -59.06 -19.38 -53.07
N SER A 598 -60.01 -19.66 -52.15
CA SER A 598 -61.48 -19.94 -52.08
C SER A 598 -61.80 -20.39 -50.62
N PRO A 599 -63.03 -20.80 -50.21
CA PRO A 599 -64.41 -20.51 -50.64
C PRO A 599 -65.30 -19.93 -49.48
N GLY A 600 -66.59 -19.65 -49.69
CA GLY A 600 -67.46 -19.13 -48.60
C GLY A 600 -68.98 -19.06 -48.76
N SER A 601 -69.57 -19.56 -49.86
CA SER A 601 -71.01 -19.87 -50.06
C SER A 601 -72.10 -18.90 -49.54
N LYS A 602 -72.83 -18.27 -50.48
CA LYS A 602 -74.30 -18.13 -50.43
C LYS A 602 -74.89 -18.11 -51.84
N SER A 603 -76.08 -18.67 -52.00
CA SER A 603 -76.64 -19.10 -53.29
C SER A 603 -77.82 -18.26 -53.78
N SER A 604 -77.85 -17.96 -55.08
CA SER A 604 -79.07 -17.58 -55.82
C SER A 604 -78.95 -18.01 -57.29
N SER A 605 -80.06 -18.43 -57.92
CA SER A 605 -80.29 -18.65 -59.37
C SER A 605 -81.50 -19.61 -59.59
N PRO A 606 -82.08 -19.73 -60.80
CA PRO A 606 -82.51 -18.62 -61.68
C PRO A 606 -83.81 -18.88 -62.50
N CYS A 607 -84.31 -17.84 -63.20
CA CYS A 607 -85.10 -17.90 -64.46
C CYS A 607 -86.49 -18.63 -64.42
N HIS A 608 -87.34 -18.69 -65.46
CA HIS A 608 -87.24 -18.42 -66.92
C HIS A 608 -88.51 -17.73 -67.53
N ASP A 609 -88.27 -17.01 -68.64
CA ASP A 609 -89.08 -16.79 -69.86
C ASP A 609 -90.61 -16.52 -69.90
N SER A 610 -90.94 -15.34 -70.47
CA SER A 610 -91.49 -15.14 -71.84
C SER A 610 -92.53 -16.11 -72.44
N ILE A 611 -93.66 -15.60 -72.98
CA ILE A 611 -94.16 -15.81 -74.39
C ILE A 611 -95.49 -15.06 -74.70
N LEU A 612 -95.71 -14.82 -76.00
CA LEU A 612 -96.79 -14.20 -76.83
C LEU A 612 -98.27 -14.19 -76.27
N THR A 613 -99.27 -13.44 -76.80
CA THR A 613 -99.65 -13.22 -78.23
C THR A 613 -100.74 -12.14 -78.43
N GLY A 614 -100.74 -11.44 -79.59
CA GLY A 614 -101.96 -11.35 -80.45
C GLY A 614 -103.00 -10.21 -80.34
N LEU A 615 -102.75 -9.09 -81.07
CA LEU A 615 -103.71 -8.44 -82.01
C LEU A 615 -105.03 -7.78 -81.47
N PRO A 616 -105.80 -6.96 -82.24
CA PRO A 616 -105.92 -5.55 -81.80
C PRO A 616 -107.33 -4.91 -81.74
N THR A 617 -107.33 -3.61 -81.44
CA THR A 617 -108.31 -2.52 -81.70
C THR A 617 -109.43 -2.20 -80.68
N ARG A 618 -109.50 -0.87 -80.43
CA ARG A 618 -110.71 -0.04 -80.17
C ARG A 618 -111.15 0.29 -78.73
N SER A 619 -110.40 1.16 -78.05
CA SER A 619 -111.01 2.28 -77.28
C SER A 619 -110.04 3.45 -77.03
N SER A 620 -110.38 4.65 -77.50
CA SER A 620 -109.52 5.84 -77.38
C SER A 620 -109.53 6.51 -75.99
N TYR A 621 -110.42 6.11 -75.08
CA TYR A 621 -110.60 6.81 -73.80
C TYR A 621 -109.76 6.24 -72.65
N ALA A 622 -109.60 4.91 -72.58
CA ALA A 622 -108.78 4.27 -71.54
C ALA A 622 -107.30 4.71 -71.62
N SER A 623 -106.76 4.77 -72.85
CA SER A 623 -105.38 5.21 -73.12
C SER A 623 -105.08 6.60 -72.53
N LYS A 624 -105.99 7.57 -72.65
CA LYS A 624 -105.79 8.94 -72.12
C LYS A 624 -105.83 9.02 -70.59
N HIS A 625 -106.57 8.14 -69.91
CA HIS A 625 -106.52 8.08 -68.45
C HIS A 625 -105.24 7.38 -67.98
N THR A 626 -104.86 6.28 -68.63
CA THR A 626 -103.64 5.53 -68.35
C THR A 626 -102.42 6.44 -68.52
N GLN A 627 -102.29 7.15 -69.64
CA GLN A 627 -101.21 8.13 -69.87
C GLN A 627 -101.15 9.25 -68.82
N ARG A 628 -102.29 9.70 -68.26
CA ARG A 628 -102.30 10.70 -67.17
C ARG A 628 -101.84 10.12 -65.83
N LEU A 629 -102.15 8.87 -65.54
CA LEU A 629 -101.65 8.18 -64.34
C LEU A 629 -100.15 7.85 -64.51
N GLU A 630 -99.76 7.34 -65.67
CA GLU A 630 -98.37 7.05 -66.04
C GLU A 630 -97.49 8.31 -66.01
N ALA A 631 -97.98 9.46 -66.49
CA ALA A 631 -97.29 10.74 -66.36
C ALA A 631 -97.19 11.23 -64.91
N LYS A 632 -98.20 10.98 -64.07
CA LYS A 632 -98.14 11.28 -62.63
C LYS A 632 -97.18 10.35 -61.88
N CYS A 633 -97.14 9.06 -62.23
CA CYS A 633 -96.15 8.13 -61.69
C CYS A 633 -94.75 8.61 -62.09
N LYS A 634 -94.48 8.82 -63.37
CA LYS A 634 -93.18 9.34 -63.84
C LYS A 634 -92.76 10.66 -63.18
N ALA A 635 -93.70 11.57 -62.92
CA ALA A 635 -93.42 12.79 -62.15
C ALA A 635 -93.04 12.48 -60.68
N LEU A 636 -93.80 11.60 -60.00
CA LEU A 636 -93.46 11.13 -58.66
C LEU A 636 -92.14 10.36 -58.63
N ASP A 637 -91.83 9.57 -59.66
CA ASP A 637 -90.58 8.83 -59.80
C ASP A 637 -89.39 9.80 -59.95
N THR A 638 -89.54 10.89 -60.73
CA THR A 638 -88.51 11.94 -60.81
C THR A 638 -88.34 12.71 -59.49
N VAL A 639 -89.41 12.92 -58.73
CA VAL A 639 -89.34 13.55 -57.39
C VAL A 639 -88.72 12.61 -56.37
N ASN A 640 -89.07 11.33 -56.37
CA ASN A 640 -88.44 10.29 -55.53
C ASN A 640 -86.95 10.14 -55.86
N LEU A 641 -86.57 10.12 -57.15
CA LEU A 641 -85.17 10.06 -57.55
C LEU A 641 -84.41 11.32 -57.08
N HIS A 642 -85.02 12.51 -57.19
CA HIS A 642 -84.41 13.73 -56.68
C HIS A 642 -84.25 13.71 -55.15
N LEU A 643 -85.30 13.32 -54.42
CA LEU A 643 -85.26 13.16 -52.95
C LEU A 643 -84.23 12.10 -52.53
N GLN A 644 -84.13 10.97 -53.23
CA GLN A 644 -83.12 9.95 -52.98
C GLN A 644 -81.72 10.52 -53.21
N THR A 645 -81.44 11.20 -54.33
CA THR A 645 -80.14 11.85 -54.55
C THR A 645 -79.84 12.95 -53.53
N SER A 646 -80.85 13.61 -52.97
CA SER A 646 -80.68 14.57 -51.89
C SER A 646 -80.37 13.89 -50.56
N LEU A 647 -81.04 12.77 -50.26
CA LEU A 647 -80.82 11.95 -49.07
C LEU A 647 -79.41 11.35 -49.08
N ASP A 648 -79.06 10.65 -50.17
CA ASP A 648 -77.72 10.16 -50.48
C ASP A 648 -76.62 11.24 -50.27
N ASN A 649 -76.91 12.50 -50.61
CA ASN A 649 -75.97 13.61 -50.46
C ASN A 649 -75.93 14.19 -49.03
N THR A 650 -77.03 14.13 -48.27
CA THR A 650 -77.00 14.42 -46.84
C THR A 650 -76.30 13.32 -46.06
N ASP A 651 -76.51 12.05 -46.40
CA ASP A 651 -75.89 10.91 -45.74
C ASP A 651 -74.37 10.91 -45.97
N ARG A 652 -73.93 11.15 -47.21
CA ARG A 652 -72.51 11.42 -47.53
C ARG A 652 -71.94 12.69 -46.87
N LYS A 653 -72.76 13.58 -46.32
CA LYS A 653 -72.28 14.73 -45.52
C LYS A 653 -72.22 14.39 -44.04
N VAL A 654 -73.22 13.66 -43.51
CA VAL A 654 -73.20 13.12 -42.15
C VAL A 654 -71.98 12.23 -41.95
N GLN A 655 -71.75 11.25 -42.84
CA GLN A 655 -70.59 10.35 -42.78
C GLN A 655 -69.22 11.05 -42.77
N ARG A 656 -69.11 12.23 -43.41
CA ARG A 656 -67.87 13.03 -43.39
C ARG A 656 -67.72 13.80 -42.08
N LEU A 657 -68.81 14.37 -41.55
CA LEU A 657 -68.80 15.01 -40.23
C LEU A 657 -68.59 14.00 -39.10
N GLU A 658 -69.07 12.76 -39.26
CA GLU A 658 -68.81 11.65 -38.33
C GLU A 658 -67.33 11.23 -38.36
N ALA A 659 -66.69 11.20 -39.53
CA ALA A 659 -65.25 10.97 -39.65
C ALA A 659 -64.43 12.13 -39.06
N GLU A 660 -64.76 13.38 -39.40
CA GLU A 660 -64.12 14.60 -38.88
C GLU A 660 -64.22 14.67 -37.34
N VAL A 661 -65.35 14.28 -36.75
CA VAL A 661 -65.50 14.15 -35.29
C VAL A 661 -64.64 13.02 -34.72
N GLN A 662 -64.56 11.86 -35.37
CA GLN A 662 -63.71 10.75 -34.91
C GLN A 662 -62.20 11.09 -34.98
N GLU A 663 -61.78 11.85 -36.00
CA GLU A 663 -60.41 12.36 -36.13
C GLU A 663 -60.10 13.38 -35.02
N LEU A 664 -60.98 14.36 -34.81
CA LEU A 664 -60.84 15.34 -33.72
C LEU A 664 -60.92 14.71 -32.31
N GLU A 665 -61.72 13.64 -32.13
CA GLU A 665 -61.74 12.87 -30.89
C GLU A 665 -60.41 12.13 -30.69
N ALA A 666 -59.84 11.52 -31.73
CA ALA A 666 -58.53 10.85 -31.65
C ALA A 666 -57.39 11.83 -31.35
N GLU A 667 -57.37 13.00 -32.00
CA GLU A 667 -56.42 14.09 -31.70
C GLU A 667 -56.55 14.56 -30.25
N ASN A 668 -57.76 14.73 -29.74
CA ASN A 668 -58.00 15.15 -28.35
C ASN A 668 -57.50 14.11 -27.34
N HIS A 669 -57.70 12.81 -27.59
CA HIS A 669 -57.12 11.74 -26.77
C HIS A 669 -55.57 11.74 -26.84
N SER A 670 -54.98 11.98 -28.01
CA SER A 670 -53.52 12.10 -28.17
C SER A 670 -52.96 13.30 -27.40
N LEU A 671 -53.63 14.46 -27.50
CA LEU A 671 -53.24 15.67 -26.75
C LEU A 671 -53.37 15.45 -25.24
N GLN A 672 -54.42 14.79 -24.76
CA GLN A 672 -54.56 14.44 -23.33
C GLN A 672 -53.43 13.51 -22.85
N ALA A 673 -53.01 12.54 -23.66
CA ALA A 673 -51.87 11.68 -23.34
C ALA A 673 -50.57 12.49 -23.21
N THR A 674 -50.26 13.35 -24.19
CA THR A 674 -49.05 14.21 -24.12
C THR A 674 -49.10 15.20 -22.96
N LEU A 675 -50.27 15.70 -22.57
CA LEU A 675 -50.42 16.60 -21.42
C LEU A 675 -50.18 15.90 -20.08
N GLU A 676 -50.57 14.64 -19.91
CA GLU A 676 -50.24 13.91 -18.67
C GLU A 676 -48.79 13.42 -18.66
N GLU A 677 -48.20 13.09 -19.81
CA GLU A 677 -46.75 12.85 -19.92
C GLU A 677 -45.95 14.10 -19.54
N LEU A 678 -46.33 15.28 -20.05
CA LEU A 678 -45.71 16.55 -19.67
C LEU A 678 -45.88 16.86 -18.16
N ARG A 679 -47.04 16.56 -17.56
CA ARG A 679 -47.25 16.67 -16.09
C ARG A 679 -46.35 15.70 -15.30
N ILE A 680 -46.12 14.49 -15.81
CA ILE A 680 -45.20 13.53 -15.19
C ILE A 680 -43.76 14.03 -15.31
N SER A 681 -43.37 14.61 -16.44
CA SER A 681 -42.03 15.22 -16.60
C SER A 681 -41.83 16.45 -15.70
N ALA A 682 -42.85 17.30 -15.53
CA ALA A 682 -42.79 18.45 -14.63
C ALA A 682 -42.60 18.03 -13.16
N ARG A 683 -43.39 17.07 -12.66
CA ARG A 683 -43.23 16.53 -11.29
C ARG A 683 -41.84 15.89 -11.07
N ARG A 684 -41.26 15.26 -12.10
CA ARG A 684 -39.89 14.73 -12.05
C ARG A 684 -38.83 15.85 -12.00
N LEU A 685 -39.05 16.96 -12.71
CA LEU A 685 -38.17 18.13 -12.66
C LEU A 685 -38.21 18.77 -11.26
N GLU A 686 -39.41 19.00 -10.70
CA GLU A 686 -39.61 19.52 -9.33
C GLU A 686 -38.90 18.63 -8.28
N GLN A 687 -38.98 17.31 -8.43
CA GLN A 687 -38.26 16.37 -7.56
C GLN A 687 -36.73 16.49 -7.70
N LEU A 688 -36.20 16.53 -8.94
CA LEU A 688 -34.76 16.68 -9.19
C LEU A 688 -34.21 18.02 -8.71
N GLU A 689 -35.02 19.10 -8.75
CA GLU A 689 -34.65 20.40 -8.18
C GLU A 689 -34.60 20.37 -6.65
N ALA A 690 -35.53 19.66 -5.99
CA ALA A 690 -35.49 19.46 -4.54
C ALA A 690 -34.30 18.59 -4.11
N GLU A 691 -34.01 17.52 -4.85
CA GLU A 691 -32.83 16.65 -4.63
C GLU A 691 -31.53 17.43 -4.83
N LYS A 692 -31.43 18.25 -5.89
CA LYS A 692 -30.32 19.19 -6.11
C LYS A 692 -30.13 20.13 -4.91
N GLN A 693 -31.19 20.79 -4.44
CA GLN A 693 -31.11 21.72 -3.30
C GLN A 693 -30.67 21.02 -2.01
N SER A 694 -31.07 19.77 -1.79
CA SER A 694 -30.61 18.96 -0.66
C SER A 694 -29.11 18.65 -0.76
N LEU A 695 -28.64 18.22 -1.94
CA LEU A 695 -27.22 17.94 -2.19
C LEU A 695 -26.34 19.19 -2.11
N GLU A 696 -26.83 20.35 -2.56
CA GLU A 696 -26.15 21.64 -2.41
C GLU A 696 -26.01 22.00 -0.91
N GLN A 697 -27.07 21.84 -0.11
CA GLN A 697 -27.02 22.06 1.33
C GLN A 697 -26.01 21.14 2.02
N GLU A 698 -26.07 19.83 1.76
CA GLU A 698 -25.14 18.81 2.27
C GLU A 698 -23.69 19.14 1.89
N THR A 699 -23.45 19.53 0.63
CA THR A 699 -22.12 19.97 0.16
C THR A 699 -21.59 21.15 1.00
N THR A 700 -22.43 22.14 1.33
CA THR A 700 -21.98 23.23 2.22
C THR A 700 -21.72 22.78 3.65
N VAL A 701 -22.39 21.74 4.16
CA VAL A 701 -22.13 21.19 5.50
C VAL A 701 -20.78 20.47 5.50
N LEU A 702 -20.55 19.57 4.54
CA LEU A 702 -19.28 18.87 4.34
C LEU A 702 -18.11 19.84 4.13
N GLU A 703 -18.31 20.96 3.44
CA GLU A 703 -17.29 22.02 3.35
C GLU A 703 -16.95 22.67 4.69
N ARG A 704 -17.95 22.91 5.57
CA ARG A 704 -17.70 23.48 6.91
C ARG A 704 -16.97 22.49 7.81
N GLU A 705 -17.36 21.22 7.76
CA GLU A 705 -16.73 20.12 8.50
C GLU A 705 -15.29 19.89 8.02
N LYS A 706 -15.05 19.82 6.71
CA LYS A 706 -13.70 19.80 6.12
C LYS A 706 -12.85 20.96 6.63
N ARG A 707 -13.36 22.20 6.58
CA ARG A 707 -12.64 23.40 7.08
C ARG A 707 -12.41 23.36 8.60
N GLN A 708 -13.14 22.56 9.36
CA GLN A 708 -12.89 22.35 10.79
C GLN A 708 -11.85 21.25 11.03
N LEU A 709 -12.01 20.09 10.37
CA LEU A 709 -11.03 19.00 10.36
C LEU A 709 -9.64 19.49 9.91
N GLU A 710 -9.57 20.36 8.89
CA GLU A 710 -8.31 20.99 8.46
C GLU A 710 -7.64 21.84 9.56
N LYS A 711 -8.40 22.50 10.45
CA LYS A 711 -7.83 23.26 11.57
C LYS A 711 -7.32 22.32 12.65
N ASP A 712 -8.12 21.34 13.05
CA ASP A 712 -7.74 20.44 14.14
C ASP A 712 -6.58 19.51 13.69
N ASN A 713 -6.53 19.12 12.41
CA ASN A 713 -5.39 18.42 11.82
C ASN A 713 -4.12 19.29 11.77
N ARG A 714 -4.22 20.62 11.59
CA ARG A 714 -3.07 21.55 11.78
C ARG A 714 -2.62 21.64 13.24
N ARG A 715 -3.56 21.67 14.19
CA ARG A 715 -3.26 21.70 15.65
C ARG A 715 -2.60 20.40 16.11
N LEU A 716 -3.06 19.25 15.61
CA LEU A 716 -2.45 17.95 15.86
C LEU A 716 -1.02 17.85 15.28
N ARG A 717 -0.75 18.39 14.08
CA ARG A 717 0.63 18.50 13.56
C ARG A 717 1.52 19.33 14.47
N GLN A 718 1.09 20.54 14.85
CA GLN A 718 1.84 21.39 15.79
C GLN A 718 2.09 20.69 17.13
N GLN A 719 1.13 19.90 17.61
CA GLN A 719 1.28 19.12 18.84
C GLN A 719 2.25 17.94 18.68
N ALA A 720 2.31 17.31 17.51
CA ALA A 720 3.31 16.29 17.16
C ALA A 720 4.72 16.88 17.04
N GLU A 721 4.89 17.99 16.30
CA GLU A 721 6.15 18.74 16.16
C GLU A 721 6.74 19.13 17.54
N ILE A 722 5.87 19.55 18.48
CA ILE A 722 6.27 19.85 19.87
C ILE A 722 6.67 18.57 20.62
N LEU A 723 5.98 17.44 20.42
CA LEU A 723 6.32 16.17 21.07
C LEU A 723 7.65 15.58 20.54
N GLU A 724 7.91 15.70 19.23
CA GLU A 724 9.18 15.33 18.60
C GLU A 724 10.34 16.17 19.16
N ALA A 725 10.20 17.50 19.21
CA ALA A 725 11.22 18.37 19.80
C ALA A 725 11.50 18.08 21.29
N ASN A 726 10.47 17.66 22.05
CA ASN A 726 10.64 17.21 23.43
C ASN A 726 11.32 15.84 23.51
N LEU A 727 11.03 14.92 22.59
CA LEU A 727 11.68 13.61 22.50
C LEU A 727 13.17 13.76 22.18
N ASP A 728 13.53 14.63 21.23
CA ASP A 728 14.93 14.92 20.87
C ASP A 728 15.70 15.55 22.04
N SER A 729 15.08 16.48 22.77
CA SER A 729 15.65 17.04 24.01
C SER A 729 15.91 15.93 25.05
N SER A 730 14.97 15.00 25.21
CA SER A 730 15.12 13.83 26.08
C SER A 730 16.24 12.88 25.61
N ASN A 731 16.33 12.62 24.29
CA ASN A 731 17.36 11.79 23.67
C ASN A 731 18.76 12.37 23.88
N VAL A 732 18.92 13.70 23.73
CA VAL A 732 20.19 14.41 24.00
C VAL A 732 20.56 14.33 25.49
N CYS A 733 19.58 14.46 26.39
CA CYS A 733 19.77 14.30 27.84
C CYS A 733 20.24 12.87 28.18
N MET A 734 19.53 11.85 27.70
CA MET A 734 19.86 10.43 27.87
C MET A 734 21.26 10.11 27.34
N ALA A 735 21.60 10.56 26.12
CA ALA A 735 22.93 10.40 25.55
C ALA A 735 24.04 11.09 26.38
N SER A 736 23.71 12.09 27.20
CA SER A 736 24.63 12.70 28.16
C SER A 736 24.78 11.90 29.44
N LEU A 737 23.66 11.44 30.03
CA LEU A 737 23.68 10.56 31.19
C LEU A 737 24.40 9.23 30.89
N GLU A 738 24.26 8.68 29.69
CA GLU A 738 25.07 7.52 29.27
C GLU A 738 26.57 7.86 29.14
N ARG A 739 26.94 9.06 28.68
CA ARG A 739 28.35 9.49 28.60
C ARG A 739 28.95 9.63 30.00
N GLU A 740 28.20 10.19 30.95
CA GLU A 740 28.58 10.27 32.36
C GLU A 740 28.65 8.89 33.02
N MET A 741 27.67 8.01 32.78
CA MET A 741 27.72 6.61 33.26
C MET A 741 28.96 5.87 32.72
N ARG A 742 29.26 6.01 31.41
CA ARG A 742 30.47 5.43 30.80
C ARG A 742 31.77 6.03 31.32
N PHE A 743 31.75 7.25 31.87
CA PHE A 743 32.88 7.86 32.56
C PHE A 743 33.03 7.31 33.99
N VAL A 744 31.96 7.28 34.78
CA VAL A 744 31.95 6.75 36.15
C VAL A 744 32.34 5.27 36.18
N VAL A 745 31.90 4.46 35.22
CA VAL A 745 32.35 3.06 35.09
C VAL A 745 33.87 2.97 34.93
N LYS A 746 34.49 3.82 34.11
CA LYS A 746 35.95 3.86 33.93
C LYS A 746 36.69 4.33 35.17
N GLU A 747 36.14 5.28 35.93
CA GLU A 747 36.72 5.66 37.23
C GLU A 747 36.64 4.51 38.24
N VAL A 748 35.51 3.78 38.30
CA VAL A 748 35.36 2.59 39.16
C VAL A 748 36.32 1.47 38.75
N GLU A 749 36.57 1.27 37.45
CA GLU A 749 37.59 0.34 36.95
C GLU A 749 39.01 0.77 37.36
N GLY A 750 39.37 2.04 37.17
CA GLY A 750 40.66 2.59 37.60
C GLY A 750 40.88 2.53 39.12
N LEU A 751 39.84 2.77 39.91
CA LEU A 751 39.85 2.61 41.37
C LEU A 751 39.99 1.13 41.78
N ARG A 752 39.40 0.21 41.03
CA ARG A 752 39.58 -1.24 41.25
C ARG A 752 41.02 -1.68 40.97
N GLU A 753 41.64 -1.16 39.91
CA GLU A 753 43.06 -1.42 39.62
C GLU A 753 44.01 -0.85 40.69
N THR A 754 43.75 0.36 41.20
CA THR A 754 44.56 0.91 42.30
C THR A 754 44.39 0.09 43.57
N ALA A 755 43.17 -0.37 43.88
CA ALA A 755 42.91 -1.23 45.03
C ALA A 755 43.63 -2.60 44.94
N GLU A 756 43.66 -3.25 43.78
CA GLU A 756 44.44 -4.50 43.62
C GLU A 756 45.95 -4.27 43.67
N ARG A 757 46.46 -3.13 43.15
CA ARG A 757 47.87 -2.73 43.36
C ARG A 757 48.20 -2.53 44.83
N VAL A 758 47.33 -1.86 45.61
CA VAL A 758 47.52 -1.70 47.06
C VAL A 758 47.53 -3.07 47.75
N LYS A 759 46.58 -3.96 47.45
CA LYS A 759 46.60 -5.33 47.97
C LYS A 759 47.88 -6.10 47.59
N GLY A 760 48.45 -5.84 46.41
CA GLY A 760 49.77 -6.34 46.01
C GLY A 760 50.86 -5.89 46.98
N LEU A 761 51.06 -4.58 47.09
CA LEU A 761 52.05 -3.96 47.96
C LEU A 761 51.88 -4.35 49.44
N GLU A 762 50.66 -4.55 49.94
CA GLU A 762 50.44 -5.06 51.28
C GLU A 762 50.89 -6.52 51.47
N ARG A 763 50.77 -7.39 50.45
CA ARG A 763 51.29 -8.77 50.51
C ARG A 763 52.81 -8.73 50.56
N ASP A 764 53.42 -7.94 49.69
CA ASP A 764 54.88 -7.79 49.62
C ASP A 764 55.46 -7.23 50.93
N ASN A 765 54.80 -6.22 51.52
CA ASN A 765 55.19 -5.64 52.80
C ASN A 765 55.01 -6.64 53.98
N ARG A 766 53.97 -7.48 53.95
CA ARG A 766 53.83 -8.60 54.91
C ARG A 766 54.95 -9.62 54.74
N GLU A 767 55.35 -9.94 53.50
CA GLU A 767 56.43 -10.91 53.24
C GLU A 767 57.80 -10.37 53.67
N LEU A 768 58.11 -9.10 53.34
CA LEU A 768 59.31 -8.40 53.81
C LEU A 768 59.34 -8.31 55.36
N SER A 769 58.19 -8.12 56.01
CA SER A 769 58.08 -8.13 57.47
C SER A 769 58.37 -9.51 58.07
N LYS A 770 57.94 -10.61 57.42
CA LYS A 770 58.33 -11.97 57.83
C LYS A 770 59.82 -12.19 57.65
N GLN A 771 60.39 -11.77 56.50
CA GLN A 771 61.82 -11.95 56.22
C GLN A 771 62.67 -11.19 57.24
N ALA A 772 62.36 -9.92 57.52
CA ALA A 772 63.04 -9.14 58.56
C ALA A 772 62.95 -9.79 59.95
N ALA A 773 61.83 -10.43 60.30
CA ALA A 773 61.69 -11.18 61.55
C ALA A 773 62.49 -12.50 61.58
N ILE A 774 62.73 -13.14 60.43
CA ILE A 774 63.62 -14.30 60.28
C ILE A 774 65.09 -13.85 60.39
N ASP A 775 65.46 -12.77 59.68
CA ASP A 775 66.80 -12.17 59.70
C ASP A 775 67.17 -11.70 61.12
N GLN A 776 66.21 -11.12 61.85
CA GLN A 776 66.42 -10.71 63.24
C GLN A 776 66.60 -11.90 64.19
N ARG A 777 65.89 -13.03 63.97
CA ARG A 777 66.09 -14.27 64.76
C ARG A 777 67.42 -14.94 64.46
N THR A 778 67.85 -14.96 63.19
CA THR A 778 69.17 -15.48 62.80
C THR A 778 70.30 -14.59 63.33
N LEU A 779 70.11 -13.26 63.36
CA LEU A 779 71.04 -12.35 64.04
C LEU A 779 71.11 -12.54 65.57
N VAL A 780 70.02 -12.95 66.23
CA VAL A 780 70.04 -13.27 67.67
C VAL A 780 70.79 -14.58 67.91
N THR A 781 70.45 -15.65 67.19
CA THR A 781 71.13 -16.96 67.34
C THR A 781 72.62 -16.88 66.99
N LEU A 782 73.00 -16.19 65.91
CA LEU A 782 74.43 -15.95 65.58
C LEU A 782 75.16 -15.11 66.64
N ARG A 783 74.46 -14.23 67.37
CA ARG A 783 75.05 -13.50 68.53
C ARG A 783 75.22 -14.42 69.73
N GLU A 784 74.26 -15.30 70.00
CA GLU A 784 74.33 -16.29 71.07
C GLU A 784 75.45 -17.32 70.82
N GLU A 785 75.59 -17.80 69.60
CA GLU A 785 76.70 -18.66 69.16
C GLU A 785 78.04 -17.93 69.26
N LEU A 786 78.15 -16.69 68.79
CA LEU A 786 79.38 -15.89 68.89
C LEU A 786 79.78 -15.60 70.35
N VAL A 787 78.81 -15.37 71.24
CA VAL A 787 79.06 -15.21 72.68
C VAL A 787 79.48 -16.54 73.30
N SER A 788 78.83 -17.65 72.92
CA SER A 788 79.17 -18.99 73.40
C SER A 788 80.58 -19.41 72.97
N GLU A 789 80.99 -19.20 71.73
CA GLU A 789 82.33 -19.57 71.27
C GLU A 789 83.40 -18.58 71.73
N LYS A 790 83.06 -17.30 72.00
CA LYS A 790 83.93 -16.41 72.78
C LYS A 790 84.13 -16.91 74.20
N LEU A 791 83.07 -17.39 74.86
CA LEU A 791 83.15 -17.99 76.19
C LEU A 791 84.01 -19.26 76.17
N ASN A 792 83.82 -20.15 75.20
CA ASN A 792 84.66 -21.34 75.00
C ASN A 792 86.12 -20.99 74.69
N THR A 793 86.38 -19.92 73.94
CA THR A 793 87.74 -19.43 73.66
C THR A 793 88.37 -18.85 74.92
N GLN A 794 87.62 -18.10 75.72
CA GLN A 794 88.09 -17.60 77.02
C GLN A 794 88.31 -18.74 78.02
N GLN A 795 87.44 -19.75 78.06
CA GLN A 795 87.59 -20.98 78.84
C GLN A 795 88.91 -21.69 78.46
N ARG A 796 89.14 -21.89 77.15
CA ARG A 796 90.39 -22.48 76.63
C ARG A 796 91.62 -21.64 76.94
N ASN A 797 91.52 -20.31 76.90
CA ASN A 797 92.62 -19.43 77.31
C ASN A 797 92.88 -19.56 78.82
N ASN A 798 91.85 -19.57 79.67
CA ASN A 798 91.98 -19.79 81.11
C ASN A 798 92.53 -21.20 81.43
N ASP A 799 92.24 -22.20 80.60
CA ASP A 799 92.80 -23.55 80.68
C ASP A 799 94.26 -23.58 80.22
N LEU A 800 94.63 -22.82 79.18
CA LEU A 800 96.01 -22.65 78.71
C LEU A 800 96.86 -21.84 79.69
N GLU A 801 96.31 -20.83 80.35
CA GLU A 801 96.96 -20.08 81.43
C GLU A 801 97.16 -20.96 82.67
N ARG A 802 96.18 -21.80 83.03
CA ARG A 802 96.38 -22.84 84.06
C ARG A 802 97.43 -23.86 83.65
N LEU A 803 97.42 -24.33 82.40
CA LEU A 803 98.45 -25.25 81.90
C LEU A 803 99.83 -24.60 81.83
N ALA A 804 99.92 -23.31 81.52
CA ALA A 804 101.17 -22.55 81.55
C ALA A 804 101.68 -22.40 82.99
N HIS A 805 100.80 -22.09 83.95
CA HIS A 805 101.15 -22.04 85.37
C HIS A 805 101.50 -23.42 85.94
N ASP A 806 100.76 -24.48 85.57
CA ASP A 806 101.09 -25.86 85.89
C ASP A 806 102.42 -26.29 85.25
N LEU A 807 102.81 -25.71 84.11
CA LEU A 807 104.11 -25.92 83.47
C LEU A 807 105.23 -25.11 84.16
N GLU A 808 104.99 -23.88 84.61
CA GLU A 808 105.92 -23.15 85.48
C GLU A 808 106.13 -23.88 86.82
N MET A 809 105.04 -24.35 87.42
CA MET A 809 105.07 -25.19 88.62
C MET A 809 105.70 -26.56 88.33
N GLN A 810 105.58 -27.12 87.11
CA GLN A 810 106.35 -28.31 86.72
C GLN A 810 107.82 -28.00 86.44
N VAL A 811 108.21 -26.79 86.02
CA VAL A 811 109.63 -26.39 85.94
C VAL A 811 110.22 -26.29 87.35
N LEU A 812 109.52 -25.61 88.27
CA LEU A 812 109.88 -25.53 89.69
C LEU A 812 109.92 -26.91 90.37
N ASN A 813 109.05 -27.85 89.97
CA ASN A 813 109.10 -29.25 90.44
C ASN A 813 110.08 -30.14 89.65
N GLN A 814 110.51 -29.77 88.44
CA GLN A 814 111.50 -30.53 87.65
C GLN A 814 112.92 -30.34 88.18
N GLU A 815 113.25 -29.16 88.73
CA GLU A 815 114.51 -28.95 89.46
C GLU A 815 114.61 -29.83 90.73
N SER A 816 113.49 -30.30 91.27
CA SER A 816 113.42 -31.16 92.47
C SER A 816 113.09 -32.64 92.19
N ALA A 817 112.76 -33.02 90.95
CA ALA A 817 112.29 -34.37 90.60
C ALA A 817 113.20 -35.19 89.67
N GLN A 818 114.40 -34.71 89.32
CA GLN A 818 115.40 -35.52 88.58
C GLN A 818 116.06 -36.61 89.43
N GLN A 819 115.32 -37.62 89.91
CA GLN A 819 115.92 -38.91 90.36
C GLN A 819 114.96 -40.13 90.43
N ALA A 820 113.83 -40.15 89.72
CA ALA A 820 113.00 -41.36 89.59
C ALA A 820 112.43 -41.49 88.17
N GLN A 821 112.66 -42.64 87.52
CA GLN A 821 112.28 -42.86 86.11
C GLN A 821 111.64 -44.24 85.95
N ARG A 822 110.59 -44.33 85.10
CA ARG A 822 109.80 -45.54 84.74
C ARG A 822 108.84 -45.98 85.86
N GLU A 823 107.66 -46.54 85.60
CA GLU A 823 107.07 -47.07 84.35
C GLU A 823 105.58 -46.64 84.20
N ALA A 824 105.00 -46.84 83.02
CA ALA A 824 103.56 -46.65 82.72
C ALA A 824 102.90 -48.03 82.44
N PRO A 825 101.58 -48.18 82.12
CA PRO A 825 100.50 -47.19 82.04
C PRO A 825 99.16 -47.61 82.72
N ASN A 826 98.40 -46.68 83.33
CA ASN A 826 97.01 -47.00 83.78
C ASN A 826 96.00 -45.82 83.91
N SER A 827 96.41 -44.56 83.71
CA SER A 827 95.56 -43.38 84.03
C SER A 827 94.23 -43.30 83.24
N SER A 828 94.22 -43.74 81.97
CA SER A 828 93.05 -43.59 81.09
C SER A 828 91.77 -44.28 81.58
N ARG A 829 91.87 -45.35 82.37
CA ARG A 829 90.69 -46.11 82.86
C ARG A 829 90.06 -45.49 84.10
N PHE A 830 90.87 -44.78 84.92
CA PHE A 830 90.36 -44.06 86.09
C PHE A 830 89.56 -42.82 85.67
N LYS A 831 90.05 -42.01 84.73
CA LYS A 831 89.34 -40.78 84.30
C LYS A 831 87.95 -41.04 83.70
N MET A 832 87.74 -42.19 83.04
CA MET A 832 86.40 -42.58 82.57
C MET A 832 85.45 -42.86 83.75
N LEU A 833 85.87 -43.70 84.70
CA LEU A 833 85.11 -43.99 85.92
C LEU A 833 84.82 -42.73 86.75
N GLU A 834 85.77 -41.80 86.81
CA GLU A 834 85.65 -40.51 87.48
C GLU A 834 84.57 -39.64 86.80
N SER A 835 84.60 -39.50 85.48
CA SER A 835 83.59 -38.76 84.72
C SER A 835 82.18 -39.39 84.78
N GLU A 836 82.09 -40.73 84.85
CA GLU A 836 80.82 -41.44 84.98
C GLU A 836 80.25 -41.34 86.41
N LEU A 837 81.12 -41.30 87.42
CA LEU A 837 80.76 -40.99 88.80
C LEU A 837 80.25 -39.55 88.94
N GLU A 838 80.91 -38.56 88.32
CA GLU A 838 80.43 -37.17 88.26
C GLU A 838 79.08 -37.05 87.55
N ALA A 839 78.90 -37.72 86.41
CA ALA A 839 77.63 -37.73 85.69
C ALA A 839 76.50 -38.39 86.51
N SER A 840 76.83 -39.42 87.29
CA SER A 840 75.90 -40.05 88.24
C SER A 840 75.59 -39.14 89.43
N LEU A 841 76.57 -38.41 89.96
CA LEU A 841 76.39 -37.44 91.04
C LEU A 841 75.52 -36.26 90.59
N LYS A 842 75.76 -35.67 89.41
CA LYS A 842 74.90 -34.62 88.83
C LYS A 842 73.46 -35.09 88.64
N ARG A 843 73.24 -36.29 88.10
CA ARG A 843 71.88 -36.88 88.01
C ARG A 843 71.25 -37.09 89.40
N SER A 844 72.02 -37.53 90.40
CA SER A 844 71.52 -37.65 91.77
C SER A 844 71.26 -36.30 92.45
N LEU A 845 71.95 -35.22 92.05
CA LEU A 845 71.72 -33.86 92.54
C LEU A 845 70.45 -33.27 91.94
N GLN A 846 70.26 -33.37 90.61
CA GLN A 846 69.02 -32.95 89.96
C GLN A 846 67.80 -33.67 90.58
N ILE A 847 67.86 -35.00 90.76
CA ILE A 847 66.77 -35.78 91.38
C ILE A 847 66.55 -35.40 92.87
N LYS A 848 67.54 -34.80 93.55
CA LYS A 848 67.39 -34.22 94.89
C LYS A 848 66.77 -32.83 94.84
N GLU A 849 67.17 -31.99 93.89
CA GLU A 849 66.64 -30.64 93.66
C GLU A 849 65.17 -30.70 93.21
N ASP A 850 64.82 -31.55 92.24
CA ASP A 850 63.45 -31.83 91.82
C ASP A 850 62.59 -32.32 92.99
N LYS A 851 63.17 -33.12 93.91
CA LYS A 851 62.51 -33.56 95.15
C LYS A 851 62.40 -32.47 96.20
N MET A 852 63.35 -31.54 96.29
CA MET A 852 63.22 -30.37 97.18
C MET A 852 62.11 -29.46 96.65
N ALA A 853 62.10 -29.11 95.36
CA ALA A 853 61.02 -28.36 94.73
C ALA A 853 59.65 -29.03 94.90
N ALA A 854 59.55 -30.36 94.75
CA ALA A 854 58.30 -31.09 94.98
C ALA A 854 57.87 -31.16 96.47
N LEU A 855 58.83 -31.15 97.41
CA LEU A 855 58.55 -31.05 98.85
C LEU A 855 58.18 -29.62 99.27
N GLU A 856 58.80 -28.61 98.66
CA GLU A 856 58.48 -27.19 98.84
C GLU A 856 57.11 -26.86 98.28
N ALA A 857 56.75 -27.38 97.10
CA ALA A 857 55.40 -27.28 96.55
C ALA A 857 54.36 -27.91 97.50
N ARG A 858 54.61 -29.13 98.01
CA ARG A 858 53.73 -29.77 99.00
C ARG A 858 53.72 -29.06 100.37
N LEU A 859 54.81 -28.40 100.76
CA LEU A 859 54.86 -27.57 101.96
C LEU A 859 54.06 -26.27 101.76
N GLN A 860 54.09 -25.69 100.56
CA GLN A 860 53.29 -24.52 100.21
C GLN A 860 51.80 -24.87 100.10
N GLU A 861 51.44 -26.01 99.51
CA GLU A 861 50.06 -26.55 99.55
C GLU A 861 49.62 -26.80 100.99
N SER A 862 50.46 -27.44 101.81
CA SER A 862 50.18 -27.67 103.23
C SER A 862 50.09 -26.37 104.03
N SER A 863 50.84 -25.32 103.65
CA SER A 863 50.80 -23.99 104.26
C SER A 863 49.52 -23.26 103.89
N ASN A 864 49.16 -23.25 102.60
CA ASN A 864 47.90 -22.71 102.10
C ASN A 864 46.70 -23.41 102.76
N LEU A 865 46.73 -24.75 102.87
CA LEU A 865 45.70 -25.52 103.56
C LEU A 865 45.67 -25.22 105.07
N ASN A 866 46.82 -24.99 105.71
CA ASN A 866 46.87 -24.52 107.10
C ASN A 866 46.29 -23.09 107.24
N GLN A 867 46.49 -22.24 106.24
CA GLN A 867 46.00 -20.86 106.21
C GLN A 867 44.47 -20.83 105.99
N GLN A 868 43.96 -21.71 105.13
CA GLN A 868 42.52 -21.94 104.92
C GLN A 868 41.87 -22.56 106.17
N LEU A 869 42.46 -23.60 106.76
CA LEU A 869 42.02 -24.15 108.04
C LEU A 869 42.06 -23.12 109.17
N ARG A 870 43.00 -22.16 109.17
CA ARG A 870 43.01 -21.04 110.13
C ARG A 870 41.93 -19.99 109.85
N GLN A 871 41.52 -19.79 108.59
CA GLN A 871 40.38 -18.95 108.23
C GLN A 871 39.07 -19.63 108.65
N GLU A 872 38.91 -20.92 108.37
CA GLU A 872 37.79 -21.75 108.82
C GLU A 872 37.71 -21.79 110.36
N LEU A 873 38.84 -22.05 111.04
CA LEU A 873 38.91 -21.99 112.51
C LEU A 873 38.58 -20.59 113.05
N LYS A 874 38.93 -19.50 112.33
CA LYS A 874 38.55 -18.14 112.71
C LYS A 874 37.04 -17.93 112.58
N THR A 875 36.41 -18.40 111.51
CA THR A 875 34.94 -18.33 111.36
C THR A 875 34.20 -19.21 112.38
N VAL A 876 34.72 -20.42 112.67
CA VAL A 876 34.17 -21.30 113.70
C VAL A 876 34.35 -20.66 115.09
N LYS A 877 35.52 -20.09 115.39
CA LYS A 877 35.79 -19.40 116.66
C LYS A 877 34.89 -18.18 116.84
N GLN A 878 34.64 -17.40 115.80
CA GLN A 878 33.69 -16.28 115.84
C GLN A 878 32.23 -16.77 116.02
N SER A 879 31.84 -17.91 115.46
CA SER A 879 30.52 -18.52 115.71
C SER A 879 30.40 -19.12 117.12
N TYR A 880 31.51 -19.56 117.72
CA TYR A 880 31.59 -20.12 119.07
C TYR A 880 31.61 -19.02 120.14
N GLU A 881 32.39 -17.96 119.94
CA GLU A 881 32.44 -16.77 120.81
C GLU A 881 31.07 -16.07 120.87
N ALA A 882 30.35 -16.00 119.74
CA ALA A 882 28.97 -15.48 119.67
C ALA A 882 27.92 -16.37 120.37
N PHE A 883 28.27 -17.62 120.72
CA PHE A 883 27.44 -18.55 121.47
C PHE A 883 27.84 -18.57 122.96
N GLN A 884 29.14 -18.51 123.26
CA GLN A 884 29.71 -18.51 124.60
C GLN A 884 29.42 -17.20 125.38
N GLN A 885 29.42 -16.05 124.70
CA GLN A 885 28.98 -14.75 125.27
C GLN A 885 27.47 -14.67 125.59
N ARG A 886 26.72 -15.78 125.46
CA ARG A 886 25.33 -15.92 125.95
C ARG A 886 25.17 -16.98 127.03
N GLN A 887 26.27 -17.50 127.58
CA GLN A 887 26.28 -18.57 128.58
C GLN A 887 27.16 -18.26 129.81
N GLU A 888 28.10 -17.33 129.72
CA GLU A 888 29.05 -16.99 130.79
C GLU A 888 28.70 -15.69 131.57
N GLU A 889 27.41 -15.35 131.66
CA GLU A 889 26.91 -14.32 132.59
C GLU A 889 26.56 -14.87 134.00
N GLU A 890 26.78 -16.17 134.26
CA GLU A 890 26.58 -16.79 135.58
C GLU A 890 27.87 -17.42 136.16
N TRP A 891 28.06 -17.22 137.48
CA TRP A 891 29.05 -17.83 138.41
C TRP A 891 30.46 -17.22 138.53
N THR A 892 30.92 -17.08 139.78
CA THR A 892 31.87 -16.04 140.24
C THR A 892 33.08 -16.53 141.08
N ALA A 893 34.24 -15.88 140.87
CA ALA A 893 35.27 -15.44 141.85
C ALA A 893 36.07 -16.42 142.79
N SER A 894 37.28 -15.96 143.23
CA SER A 894 37.77 -15.89 144.65
C SER A 894 39.16 -16.50 145.09
N THR A 895 40.14 -15.64 145.50
CA THR A 895 41.14 -15.73 146.65
C THR A 895 42.32 -16.76 146.69
N SER A 896 43.39 -16.72 147.56
CA SER A 896 43.82 -15.87 148.74
C SER A 896 45.30 -16.01 149.29
N SER A 897 45.87 -14.90 149.86
CA SER A 897 46.68 -14.71 151.15
C SER A 897 48.09 -15.34 151.40
N PRO A 898 48.87 -15.04 152.52
CA PRO A 898 48.76 -14.12 153.71
C PRO A 898 50.02 -13.17 153.91
N THR A 899 50.56 -12.57 155.04
CA THR A 899 50.44 -12.58 156.55
C THR A 899 51.00 -11.24 157.23
N SER A 900 51.39 -11.19 158.54
CA SER A 900 51.90 -10.02 159.39
C SER A 900 52.93 -10.51 160.48
N GLU A 901 53.58 -9.84 161.49
CA GLU A 901 53.63 -8.50 162.20
C GLU A 901 54.97 -8.40 163.07
N THR A 902 55.42 -7.53 164.04
CA THR A 902 55.07 -6.42 165.02
C THR A 902 56.39 -5.59 165.37
N GLY A 903 56.58 -4.57 166.25
CA GLY A 903 55.74 -3.59 167.02
C GLY A 903 56.09 -3.32 168.53
N LYS A 904 56.74 -2.18 168.97
CA LYS A 904 56.75 -1.64 170.40
C LYS A 904 57.41 -0.22 170.66
N ALA A 905 57.10 0.46 171.81
CA ALA A 905 57.46 1.88 172.17
C ALA A 905 57.33 2.26 173.69
N MET A 906 57.75 3.48 174.17
CA MET A 906 57.22 4.26 175.35
C MET A 906 57.83 5.72 175.52
N SER A 907 57.41 6.51 176.54
CA SER A 907 57.64 7.98 176.72
C SER A 907 57.95 8.47 178.17
N GLU A 908 58.24 9.79 178.31
CA GLU A 908 57.97 10.73 179.47
C GLU A 908 59.01 11.20 180.54
N TRP A 909 58.97 12.54 180.74
CA TRP A 909 59.13 13.40 181.94
C TRP A 909 60.47 13.64 182.70
N LEU A 910 60.45 14.75 183.47
CA LEU A 910 61.57 15.48 184.11
C LEU A 910 62.43 14.67 185.11
N ARG A 911 63.71 15.06 185.19
CA ARG A 911 64.46 15.10 186.45
C ARG A 911 65.54 16.19 186.44
N GLU A 912 65.09 17.43 186.54
CA GLU A 912 65.94 18.58 186.89
C GLU A 912 66.59 18.40 188.28
N SER A 913 67.44 19.34 188.72
CA SER A 913 68.13 19.38 190.04
C SER A 913 69.46 18.60 190.19
N GLN A 914 70.23 18.38 189.10
CA GLN A 914 71.70 18.14 189.21
C GLN A 914 72.53 18.95 188.18
N GLU A 915 72.35 20.26 188.24
CA GLU A 915 73.40 21.26 188.41
C GLU A 915 74.65 21.21 187.51
N ALA A 916 74.63 22.12 186.52
CA ALA A 916 75.55 23.27 186.40
C ALA A 916 77.07 23.05 186.25
N THR A 917 77.59 21.83 186.36
CA THR A 917 79.02 21.51 186.12
C THR A 917 79.25 20.69 184.85
N LYS A 918 78.20 20.06 184.29
CA LYS A 918 78.27 19.39 182.97
C LYS A 918 78.16 20.34 181.77
N GLU A 919 77.68 21.57 181.96
CA GLU A 919 77.43 22.51 180.84
C GLU A 919 78.71 22.90 180.07
N LEU A 920 79.87 22.88 180.73
CA LEU A 920 81.15 23.24 180.11
C LEU A 920 81.68 22.17 179.12
N LEU A 921 81.18 20.92 179.19
CA LEU A 921 81.49 19.87 178.21
C LEU A 921 80.48 19.85 177.04
N LYS A 922 79.19 20.07 177.32
CA LYS A 922 78.11 20.01 176.31
C LYS A 922 78.34 20.93 175.09
N LEU A 923 78.97 22.09 175.29
CA LEU A 923 79.27 23.03 174.19
C LEU A 923 80.25 22.47 173.15
N LYS A 924 81.04 21.45 173.47
CA LYS A 924 81.97 20.82 172.52
C LYS A 924 81.27 19.78 171.65
N ASP A 925 80.42 18.94 172.24
CA ASP A 925 79.75 17.85 171.52
C ASP A 925 78.62 18.36 170.61
N ARG A 926 77.97 19.46 170.99
CA ARG A 926 76.86 20.09 170.24
C ARG A 926 77.25 20.55 168.83
N LEU A 927 78.51 20.92 168.60
CA LEU A 927 79.00 21.33 167.28
C LEU A 927 79.08 20.13 166.31
N ILE A 928 79.63 19.02 166.80
CA ILE A 928 79.85 17.77 166.05
C ILE A 928 78.51 17.10 165.67
N GLU A 929 77.46 17.33 166.45
CA GLU A 929 76.09 16.87 166.16
C GLU A 929 75.43 17.67 165.02
N VAL A 930 75.63 18.99 164.98
CA VAL A 930 75.12 19.87 163.91
C VAL A 930 75.80 19.58 162.57
N GLU A 931 77.13 19.37 162.57
CA GLU A 931 77.88 19.03 161.36
C GLU A 931 77.40 17.71 160.72
N ARG A 932 77.06 16.70 161.52
CA ARG A 932 76.50 15.44 161.03
C ARG A 932 75.09 15.61 160.45
N ASN A 933 74.21 16.33 161.14
CA ASN A 933 72.83 16.52 160.68
C ASN A 933 72.75 17.33 159.38
N ASN A 934 73.69 18.26 159.16
CA ASN A 934 73.77 18.98 157.89
C ASN A 934 74.19 18.05 156.73
N ALA A 935 75.16 17.15 156.97
CA ALA A 935 75.62 16.18 155.98
C ALA A 935 74.54 15.16 155.58
N THR A 936 73.70 14.71 156.51
CA THR A 936 72.58 13.80 156.20
C THR A 936 71.49 14.50 155.37
N LEU A 937 71.16 15.75 155.69
CA LEU A 937 70.17 16.53 154.93
C LEU A 937 70.65 16.84 153.49
N GLU A 938 71.95 17.05 153.28
CA GLU A 938 72.48 17.20 151.91
C GLU A 938 72.46 15.88 151.13
N ALA A 939 72.64 14.72 151.78
CA ALA A 939 72.49 13.42 151.14
C ALA A 939 71.03 13.14 150.75
N GLU A 940 70.07 13.45 151.62
CA GLU A 940 68.63 13.35 151.32
C GLU A 940 68.23 14.30 150.18
N ARG A 941 68.74 15.55 150.18
CA ARG A 941 68.52 16.50 149.07
C ARG A 941 69.03 15.94 147.73
N GLN A 942 70.21 15.32 147.72
CA GLN A 942 70.76 14.70 146.52
C GLN A 942 69.95 13.48 146.06
N ALA A 943 69.44 12.65 146.98
CA ALA A 943 68.60 11.51 146.66
C ALA A 943 67.26 11.92 146.03
N VAL A 944 66.57 12.92 146.60
CA VAL A 944 65.33 13.48 146.02
C VAL A 944 65.61 14.14 144.66
N GLN A 945 66.74 14.84 144.51
CA GLN A 945 67.13 15.45 143.24
C GLN A 945 67.52 14.42 142.15
N ALA A 946 67.94 13.21 142.54
CA ALA A 946 68.10 12.08 141.62
C ALA A 946 66.76 11.45 141.23
N GLN A 947 65.83 11.27 142.18
CA GLN A 947 64.48 10.79 141.90
C GLN A 947 63.71 11.74 140.96
N LEU A 948 63.84 13.05 141.14
CA LEU A 948 63.24 14.04 140.25
C LEU A 948 63.74 13.87 138.81
N ARG A 949 65.07 13.78 138.61
CA ARG A 949 65.67 13.54 137.28
C ARG A 949 65.25 12.20 136.65
N GLN A 950 65.03 11.17 137.47
CA GLN A 950 64.52 9.90 136.98
C GLN A 950 63.07 10.05 136.49
N LEU A 951 62.22 10.76 137.22
CA LEU A 951 60.84 11.05 136.78
C LEU A 951 60.81 11.97 135.55
N GLU A 952 61.65 13.01 135.48
CA GLU A 952 61.83 13.86 134.30
C GLU A 952 62.19 13.00 133.07
N SER A 953 63.19 12.11 133.18
CA SER A 953 63.57 11.20 132.09
C SER A 953 62.47 10.20 131.68
N GLN A 954 61.60 9.80 132.61
CA GLN A 954 60.44 8.95 132.33
C GLN A 954 59.35 9.72 131.60
N CYS A 955 59.08 10.96 132.00
CA CYS A 955 58.17 11.87 131.29
C CYS A 955 58.67 12.15 129.87
N ASP A 956 59.96 12.43 129.66
CA ASP A 956 60.54 12.63 128.34
C ASP A 956 60.42 11.38 127.45
N CYS A 957 60.65 10.18 128.00
CA CYS A 957 60.47 8.92 127.27
C CYS A 957 59.00 8.70 126.88
N GLN A 958 58.05 8.97 127.79
CA GLN A 958 56.62 8.86 127.50
C GLN A 958 56.17 9.92 126.46
N GLN A 959 56.67 11.15 126.56
CA GLN A 959 56.37 12.21 125.60
C GLN A 959 56.93 11.88 124.20
N ALA A 960 58.13 11.31 124.11
CA ALA A 960 58.68 10.81 122.85
C ALA A 960 57.84 9.66 122.26
N GLN A 961 57.34 8.75 123.10
CA GLN A 961 56.45 7.66 122.68
C GLN A 961 55.08 8.18 122.20
N ILE A 962 54.51 9.18 122.87
CA ILE A 962 53.27 9.87 122.44
C ILE A 962 53.48 10.54 121.07
N LEU A 963 54.60 11.26 120.87
CA LEU A 963 54.92 11.89 119.60
C LEU A 963 55.15 10.87 118.47
N ALA A 964 55.73 9.69 118.77
CA ALA A 964 55.85 8.60 117.81
C ALA A 964 54.49 8.03 117.41
N LEU A 965 53.60 7.78 118.38
CA LEU A 965 52.24 7.30 118.13
C LEU A 965 51.39 8.34 117.37
N GLN A 966 51.54 9.64 117.65
CA GLN A 966 50.88 10.71 116.89
C GLN A 966 51.36 10.75 115.43
N ARG A 967 52.65 10.58 115.16
CA ARG A 967 53.19 10.46 113.78
C ARG A 967 52.67 9.21 113.07
N GLN A 968 52.58 8.08 113.78
CA GLN A 968 52.01 6.85 113.23
C GLN A 968 50.51 6.99 112.91
N ALA A 969 49.75 7.64 113.80
CA ALA A 969 48.33 7.95 113.57
C ALA A 969 48.13 8.89 112.37
N ALA A 970 48.94 9.95 112.26
CA ALA A 970 48.91 10.86 111.11
C ALA A 970 49.22 10.14 109.79
N SER A 971 50.25 9.29 109.77
CA SER A 971 50.59 8.48 108.58
C SER A 971 49.48 7.47 108.24
N LEU A 972 48.84 6.83 109.22
CA LEU A 972 47.68 5.95 108.98
C LEU A 972 46.46 6.73 108.45
N GLN A 973 46.25 7.96 108.92
CA GLN A 973 45.20 8.85 108.42
C GLN A 973 45.47 9.29 106.97
N GLU A 974 46.70 9.65 106.64
CA GLU A 974 47.16 9.98 105.28
C GLU A 974 46.98 8.80 104.32
N ASN A 975 47.41 7.60 104.71
CA ASN A 975 47.17 6.36 103.96
C ASN A 975 45.66 6.07 103.79
N ASN A 976 44.83 6.36 104.79
CA ASN A 976 43.37 6.20 104.67
C ASN A 976 42.78 7.19 103.65
N THR A 977 43.18 8.46 103.66
CA THR A 977 42.75 9.44 102.65
C THR A 977 43.26 9.11 101.24
N ALA A 978 44.46 8.54 101.10
CA ALA A 978 44.98 8.05 99.82
C ALA A 978 44.16 6.86 99.29
N LEU A 979 43.78 5.91 100.16
CA LEU A 979 42.90 4.79 99.78
C LEU A 979 41.48 5.25 99.45
N GLN A 980 40.92 6.22 100.18
CA GLN A 980 39.60 6.79 99.88
C GLN A 980 39.59 7.52 98.53
N THR A 981 40.62 8.32 98.23
CA THR A 981 40.72 9.02 96.93
C THR A 981 40.97 8.06 95.77
N HIS A 982 41.79 7.01 95.95
CA HIS A 982 41.95 5.98 94.91
C HIS A 982 40.64 5.20 94.66
N ASN A 983 39.89 4.86 95.71
CA ASN A 983 38.59 4.20 95.58
C ASN A 983 37.54 5.11 94.91
N ALA A 984 37.55 6.42 95.20
CA ALA A 984 36.73 7.39 94.49
C ALA A 984 37.07 7.48 92.99
N ASN A 985 38.37 7.46 92.64
CA ASN A 985 38.80 7.44 91.24
C ASN A 985 38.34 6.15 90.52
N LEU A 986 38.52 4.97 91.14
CA LEU A 986 38.04 3.70 90.60
C LEU A 986 36.50 3.67 90.42
N GLN A 987 35.75 4.35 91.29
CA GLN A 987 34.30 4.50 91.14
C GLN A 987 33.92 5.40 89.94
N VAL A 988 34.73 6.42 89.63
CA VAL A 988 34.58 7.27 88.44
C VAL A 988 35.00 6.54 87.17
N GLU A 989 36.09 5.78 87.18
CA GLU A 989 36.49 4.90 86.07
C GLU A 989 35.43 3.84 85.78
N LYS A 990 34.87 3.21 86.82
CA LYS A 990 33.78 2.23 86.69
C LYS A 990 32.49 2.85 86.11
N SER A 991 32.13 4.07 86.51
CA SER A 991 30.93 4.74 85.99
C SER A 991 31.12 5.26 84.55
N THR A 992 32.31 5.75 84.20
CA THR A 992 32.64 6.15 82.83
C THR A 992 32.77 4.96 81.88
N LEU A 993 33.38 3.84 82.30
CA LEU A 993 33.39 2.59 81.53
C LEU A 993 31.99 2.00 81.35
N ASN A 994 31.12 2.04 82.37
CA ASN A 994 29.72 1.66 82.23
C ASN A 994 28.96 2.58 81.25
N SER A 995 29.23 3.89 81.27
CA SER A 995 28.64 4.85 80.31
C SER A 995 29.10 4.57 78.87
N GLN A 996 30.39 4.31 78.66
CA GLN A 996 30.95 3.92 77.37
C GLN A 996 30.37 2.59 76.87
N SER A 997 30.27 1.59 77.74
CA SER A 997 29.65 0.29 77.43
C SER A 997 28.17 0.44 77.04
N ALA A 998 27.39 1.23 77.77
CA ALA A 998 26.00 1.53 77.42
C ALA A 998 25.88 2.30 76.10
N SER A 999 26.79 3.24 75.82
CA SER A 999 26.83 3.98 74.55
C SER A 999 27.16 3.07 73.36
N LEU A 1000 28.16 2.19 73.51
CA LEU A 1000 28.52 1.19 72.50
C LEU A 1000 27.39 0.18 72.26
N MET A 1001 26.71 -0.29 73.32
CA MET A 1001 25.53 -1.15 73.21
C MET A 1001 24.39 -0.47 72.44
N ALA A 1002 24.12 0.82 72.70
CA ALA A 1002 23.12 1.59 71.97
C ALA A 1002 23.49 1.78 70.49
N GLN A 1003 24.75 2.10 70.18
CA GLN A 1003 25.25 2.19 68.81
C GLN A 1003 25.16 0.84 68.07
N ASN A 1004 25.47 -0.27 68.74
CA ASN A 1004 25.43 -1.60 68.14
C ASN A 1004 23.98 -2.04 67.85
N ALA A 1005 23.03 -1.74 68.76
CA ALA A 1005 21.60 -1.94 68.50
C ALA A 1005 21.08 -1.08 67.34
N GLN A 1006 21.52 0.19 67.24
CA GLN A 1006 21.16 1.07 66.13
C GLN A 1006 21.72 0.57 64.79
N LEU A 1007 22.96 0.07 64.76
CA LEU A 1007 23.56 -0.54 63.58
C LEU A 1007 22.85 -1.85 63.16
N GLN A 1008 22.43 -2.68 64.12
CA GLN A 1008 21.62 -3.88 63.84
C GLN A 1008 20.26 -3.51 63.24
N GLN A 1009 19.61 -2.45 63.75
CA GLN A 1009 18.34 -1.96 63.19
C GLN A 1009 18.52 -1.37 61.78
N GLN A 1010 19.63 -0.67 61.51
CA GLN A 1010 19.98 -0.21 60.16
C GLN A 1010 20.30 -1.37 59.20
N GLN A 1011 20.98 -2.42 59.66
CA GLN A 1011 21.19 -3.64 58.87
C GLN A 1011 19.86 -4.31 58.52
N LEU A 1012 18.94 -4.45 59.46
CA LEU A 1012 17.60 -5.00 59.19
C LEU A 1012 16.80 -4.15 58.20
N GLY A 1013 16.91 -2.82 58.28
CA GLY A 1013 16.33 -1.89 57.29
C GLY A 1013 16.90 -2.13 55.89
N THR A 1014 18.22 -2.04 55.72
CA THR A 1014 18.89 -2.22 54.42
C THR A 1014 18.73 -3.63 53.83
N VAL A 1015 18.58 -4.67 54.66
CA VAL A 1015 18.23 -6.03 54.20
C VAL A 1015 16.78 -6.07 53.71
N SER A 1016 15.84 -5.45 54.42
CA SER A 1016 14.43 -5.36 53.98
C SER A 1016 14.28 -4.56 52.68
N GLU A 1017 15.03 -3.48 52.51
CA GLU A 1017 15.09 -2.67 51.28
C GLU A 1017 15.67 -3.48 50.10
N ARG A 1018 16.80 -4.18 50.33
CA ARG A 1018 17.39 -5.11 49.36
C ARG A 1018 16.39 -6.19 48.95
N ASP A 1019 15.68 -6.77 49.91
CA ASP A 1019 14.74 -7.86 49.67
C ASP A 1019 13.41 -7.37 49.09
N GLY A 1020 13.14 -6.05 49.13
CA GLY A 1020 12.17 -5.36 48.28
C GLY A 1020 12.65 -5.30 46.83
N ALA A 1021 13.79 -4.64 46.59
CA ALA A 1021 14.35 -4.44 45.25
C ALA A 1021 14.66 -5.76 44.50
N VAL A 1022 14.98 -6.84 45.22
CA VAL A 1022 15.14 -8.19 44.64
C VAL A 1022 13.82 -8.72 44.08
N ARG A 1023 12.71 -8.58 44.83
CA ARG A 1023 11.36 -8.99 44.39
C ARG A 1023 10.89 -8.15 43.21
N GLU A 1024 10.98 -6.82 43.30
CA GLU A 1024 10.60 -5.91 42.20
C GLU A 1024 11.34 -6.23 40.90
N ARG A 1025 12.64 -6.58 40.98
CA ARG A 1025 13.44 -7.03 39.83
C ARG A 1025 13.05 -8.42 39.31
N GLU A 1026 12.50 -9.29 40.15
CA GLU A 1026 12.00 -10.61 39.77
C GLU A 1026 10.60 -10.52 39.14
N ASP A 1027 9.73 -9.65 39.66
CA ASP A 1027 8.45 -9.30 39.05
C ASP A 1027 8.67 -8.65 37.67
N LEU A 1028 9.59 -7.68 37.56
CA LEU A 1028 9.98 -7.06 36.29
C LEU A 1028 10.57 -8.08 35.30
N ARG A 1029 11.32 -9.08 35.78
CA ARG A 1029 11.80 -10.17 34.92
C ARG A 1029 10.64 -11.03 34.40
N ALA A 1030 9.70 -11.40 35.26
CA ALA A 1030 8.53 -12.18 34.86
C ALA A 1030 7.67 -11.45 33.82
N VAL A 1031 7.48 -10.13 33.98
CA VAL A 1031 6.81 -9.27 32.99
C VAL A 1031 7.59 -9.20 31.68
N HIS A 1032 8.93 -9.05 31.72
CA HIS A 1032 9.76 -9.02 30.51
C HIS A 1032 9.75 -10.37 29.77
N GLU A 1033 9.85 -11.49 30.48
CA GLU A 1033 9.70 -12.82 29.88
C GLU A 1033 8.31 -13.04 29.26
N GLN A 1034 7.25 -12.52 29.88
CA GLN A 1034 5.91 -12.61 29.30
C GLN A 1034 5.79 -11.76 28.03
N LEU A 1035 6.33 -10.53 28.05
CA LEU A 1035 6.38 -9.66 26.88
C LEU A 1035 7.18 -10.29 25.72
N LEU A 1036 8.26 -11.02 26.01
CA LEU A 1036 9.00 -11.79 25.00
C LEU A 1036 8.15 -12.90 24.39
N ARG A 1037 7.44 -13.71 25.19
CA ARG A 1037 6.52 -14.75 24.69
C ARG A 1037 5.40 -14.17 23.83
N ASP A 1038 4.86 -13.01 24.20
CA ASP A 1038 3.81 -12.33 23.45
C ASP A 1038 4.35 -11.66 22.17
N HIS A 1039 5.61 -11.22 22.15
CA HIS A 1039 6.30 -10.80 20.94
C HIS A 1039 6.58 -11.97 19.99
N GLU A 1040 7.01 -13.13 20.50
CA GLU A 1040 7.18 -14.37 19.72
C GLU A 1040 5.85 -14.83 19.09
N ARG A 1041 4.75 -14.79 19.85
CA ARG A 1041 3.39 -15.05 19.36
C ARG A 1041 2.98 -14.07 18.25
N LEU A 1042 3.25 -12.78 18.43
CA LEU A 1042 2.94 -11.76 17.42
C LEU A 1042 3.78 -11.95 16.15
N ALA A 1043 5.06 -12.29 16.27
CA ALA A 1043 5.93 -12.60 15.14
C ALA A 1043 5.42 -13.81 14.34
N ALA A 1044 5.01 -14.89 15.01
CA ALA A 1044 4.42 -16.06 14.36
C ALA A 1044 3.08 -15.75 13.67
N LEU A 1045 2.27 -14.85 14.23
CA LEU A 1045 1.04 -14.36 13.59
C LEU A 1045 1.36 -13.52 12.33
N HIS A 1046 2.38 -12.65 12.39
CA HIS A 1046 2.81 -11.85 11.24
C HIS A 1046 3.41 -12.71 10.13
N GLU A 1047 4.23 -13.73 10.46
CA GLU A 1047 4.78 -14.68 9.50
C GLU A 1047 3.65 -15.50 8.83
N ARG A 1048 2.67 -15.95 9.60
CA ARG A 1048 1.47 -16.60 9.07
C ARG A 1048 0.67 -15.68 8.13
N GLN A 1049 0.43 -14.43 8.53
CA GLN A 1049 -0.26 -13.45 7.70
C GLN A 1049 0.50 -13.14 6.39
N ALA A 1050 1.84 -13.08 6.44
CA ALA A 1050 2.67 -12.94 5.26
C ALA A 1050 2.48 -14.14 4.29
N MET A 1051 2.52 -15.38 4.79
CA MET A 1051 2.25 -16.57 3.97
C MET A 1051 0.82 -16.59 3.39
N GLU A 1052 -0.19 -16.17 4.15
CA GLU A 1052 -1.58 -16.08 3.67
C GLU A 1052 -1.72 -14.99 2.58
N CYS A 1053 -1.03 -13.84 2.73
CA CYS A 1053 -0.93 -12.79 1.71
C CYS A 1053 -0.18 -13.24 0.45
N GLU A 1054 0.95 -13.95 0.56
CA GLU A 1054 1.67 -14.52 -0.58
C GLU A 1054 0.80 -15.55 -1.34
N ALA A 1055 0.09 -16.41 -0.62
CA ALA A 1055 -0.84 -17.36 -1.22
C ALA A 1055 -2.01 -16.65 -1.94
N LEU A 1056 -2.51 -15.53 -1.41
CA LEU A 1056 -3.52 -14.69 -2.08
C LEU A 1056 -2.96 -13.99 -3.32
N MET A 1057 -1.74 -13.45 -3.27
CA MET A 1057 -1.05 -12.89 -4.44
C MET A 1057 -0.85 -13.94 -5.54
N GLY A 1058 -0.47 -15.18 -5.17
CA GLY A 1058 -0.36 -16.31 -6.10
C GLY A 1058 -1.69 -16.67 -6.75
N LYS A 1059 -2.77 -16.77 -5.96
CA LYS A 1059 -4.15 -16.98 -6.48
C LYS A 1059 -4.58 -15.86 -7.44
N HIS A 1060 -4.34 -14.60 -7.08
CA HIS A 1060 -4.65 -13.45 -7.93
C HIS A 1060 -3.83 -13.46 -9.24
N ALA A 1061 -2.54 -13.83 -9.20
CA ALA A 1061 -1.73 -13.97 -10.40
C ALA A 1061 -2.26 -15.07 -11.34
N CYS A 1062 -2.70 -16.21 -10.79
CA CYS A 1062 -3.34 -17.28 -11.55
C CYS A 1062 -4.66 -16.80 -12.18
N LEU A 1063 -5.55 -16.16 -11.40
CA LEU A 1063 -6.82 -15.60 -11.90
C LEU A 1063 -6.59 -14.54 -12.98
N LYS A 1064 -5.59 -13.67 -12.84
CA LYS A 1064 -5.23 -12.65 -13.84
C LYS A 1064 -4.74 -13.26 -15.16
N ASN A 1065 -4.04 -14.40 -15.10
CA ASN A 1065 -3.63 -15.13 -16.30
C ASN A 1065 -4.79 -15.89 -16.95
N ALA A 1066 -5.69 -16.49 -16.15
CA ALA A 1066 -6.92 -17.11 -16.65
C ALA A 1066 -7.83 -16.07 -17.33
N HIS A 1067 -8.02 -14.89 -16.72
CA HIS A 1067 -8.80 -13.79 -17.29
C HIS A 1067 -8.21 -13.31 -18.63
N ARG A 1068 -6.90 -13.11 -18.73
CA ARG A 1068 -6.22 -12.79 -20.00
C ARG A 1068 -6.40 -13.86 -21.08
N THR A 1069 -6.48 -15.13 -20.69
CA THR A 1069 -6.74 -16.24 -21.63
C THR A 1069 -8.18 -16.16 -22.14
N LEU A 1070 -9.14 -15.95 -21.24
CA LEU A 1070 -10.57 -15.76 -21.59
C LEU A 1070 -10.79 -14.50 -22.44
N GLU A 1071 -10.06 -13.39 -22.22
CA GLU A 1071 -10.10 -12.23 -23.11
C GLU A 1071 -9.65 -12.58 -24.55
N LEU A 1072 -8.62 -13.41 -24.70
CA LEU A 1072 -8.11 -13.83 -26.01
C LEU A 1072 -9.08 -14.81 -26.70
N GLU A 1073 -9.68 -15.73 -25.95
CA GLU A 1073 -10.73 -16.63 -26.44
C GLU A 1073 -12.01 -15.85 -26.84
N HIS A 1074 -12.35 -14.79 -26.10
CA HIS A 1074 -13.45 -13.89 -26.45
C HIS A 1074 -13.16 -13.13 -27.75
N ARG A 1075 -12.01 -12.44 -27.86
CA ARG A 1075 -11.61 -11.69 -29.08
C ARG A 1075 -11.55 -12.60 -30.30
N THR A 1076 -10.97 -13.80 -30.20
CA THR A 1076 -10.93 -14.75 -31.33
C THR A 1076 -12.30 -15.32 -31.69
N THR A 1077 -13.24 -15.39 -30.73
CA THR A 1077 -14.64 -15.74 -31.00
C THR A 1077 -15.41 -14.61 -31.67
N GLU A 1078 -15.16 -13.36 -31.25
CA GLU A 1078 -15.68 -12.12 -31.83
C GLU A 1078 -15.19 -11.94 -33.28
N ASP A 1079 -13.89 -12.08 -33.54
CA ASP A 1079 -13.29 -12.07 -34.89
C ASP A 1079 -13.95 -13.12 -35.81
N ARG A 1080 -14.21 -14.33 -35.28
CA ARG A 1080 -14.90 -15.40 -36.01
C ARG A 1080 -16.37 -15.07 -36.25
N TYR A 1081 -17.06 -14.47 -35.28
CA TYR A 1081 -18.45 -14.03 -35.45
C TYR A 1081 -18.54 -12.93 -36.52
N ASN A 1082 -17.69 -11.91 -36.45
CA ASN A 1082 -17.60 -10.84 -37.45
C ASN A 1082 -17.25 -11.38 -38.84
N SER A 1083 -16.36 -12.39 -38.92
CA SER A 1083 -16.03 -13.08 -40.17
C SER A 1083 -17.22 -13.86 -40.76
N LEU A 1084 -18.05 -14.48 -39.93
CA LEU A 1084 -19.28 -15.17 -40.35
C LEU A 1084 -20.37 -14.17 -40.75
N LEU A 1085 -20.54 -13.06 -40.03
CA LEU A 1085 -21.47 -11.98 -40.38
C LEU A 1085 -21.13 -11.38 -41.75
N GLN A 1086 -19.84 -11.17 -42.03
CA GLN A 1086 -19.33 -10.79 -43.36
C GLN A 1086 -19.46 -11.88 -44.44
N GLN A 1087 -19.82 -13.12 -44.10
CA GLN A 1087 -20.17 -14.15 -45.07
C GLN A 1087 -21.68 -14.17 -45.31
N CYS A 1088 -22.50 -13.98 -44.26
CA CYS A 1088 -23.95 -13.83 -44.39
C CYS A 1088 -24.32 -12.67 -45.32
N THR A 1089 -23.78 -11.46 -45.12
CA THR A 1089 -24.10 -10.31 -45.98
C THR A 1089 -23.71 -10.54 -47.44
N LYS A 1090 -22.57 -11.18 -47.70
CA LYS A 1090 -22.15 -11.56 -49.06
C LYS A 1090 -23.09 -12.61 -49.70
N LEU A 1091 -23.67 -13.51 -48.90
CA LEU A 1091 -24.67 -14.47 -49.38
C LEU A 1091 -26.03 -13.80 -49.63
N GLU A 1092 -26.43 -12.83 -48.80
CA GLU A 1092 -27.63 -12.01 -49.01
C GLU A 1092 -27.53 -11.16 -50.29
N ASP A 1093 -26.38 -10.51 -50.54
CA ASP A 1093 -26.08 -9.80 -51.78
C ASP A 1093 -26.14 -10.72 -53.01
N LEU A 1094 -25.57 -11.93 -52.91
CA LEU A 1094 -25.61 -12.92 -53.99
C LEU A 1094 -27.02 -13.48 -54.22
N GLU A 1095 -27.82 -13.68 -53.17
CA GLU A 1095 -29.22 -14.11 -53.29
C GLU A 1095 -30.08 -13.00 -53.92
N LYS A 1096 -29.83 -11.73 -53.56
CA LYS A 1096 -30.47 -10.56 -54.17
C LYS A 1096 -30.13 -10.45 -55.66
N ALA A 1097 -28.85 -10.52 -56.03
CA ALA A 1097 -28.42 -10.51 -57.42
C ALA A 1097 -29.02 -11.70 -58.22
N LEU A 1098 -29.12 -12.89 -57.60
CA LEU A 1098 -29.76 -14.04 -58.20
C LEU A 1098 -31.28 -13.83 -58.41
N LYS A 1099 -31.98 -13.17 -57.48
CA LYS A 1099 -33.40 -12.79 -57.64
C LYS A 1099 -33.59 -11.76 -58.75
N GLU A 1100 -32.73 -10.75 -58.83
CA GLU A 1100 -32.74 -9.74 -59.91
C GLU A 1100 -32.52 -10.37 -61.28
N GLU A 1101 -31.54 -11.28 -61.40
CA GLU A 1101 -31.31 -12.07 -62.62
C GLU A 1101 -32.49 -12.99 -62.97
N GLN A 1102 -33.14 -13.62 -61.97
CA GLN A 1102 -34.36 -14.40 -62.20
C GLN A 1102 -35.52 -13.54 -62.71
N MET A 1103 -35.67 -12.31 -62.20
CA MET A 1103 -36.67 -11.36 -62.71
C MET A 1103 -36.34 -10.89 -64.13
N ARG A 1104 -35.07 -10.60 -64.44
CA ARG A 1104 -34.62 -10.26 -65.80
C ARG A 1104 -34.90 -11.40 -66.79
N MET A 1105 -34.51 -12.62 -66.44
CA MET A 1105 -34.79 -13.83 -67.22
C MET A 1105 -36.29 -14.17 -67.33
N SER A 1106 -37.13 -13.66 -66.43
CA SER A 1106 -38.60 -13.76 -66.52
C SER A 1106 -39.17 -12.74 -67.51
N LEU A 1107 -38.71 -11.49 -67.43
CA LEU A 1107 -39.10 -10.41 -68.34
C LEU A 1107 -38.70 -10.72 -69.79
N GLU A 1108 -37.48 -11.21 -70.02
CA GLU A 1108 -36.99 -11.63 -71.34
C GLU A 1108 -37.84 -12.77 -71.92
N LYS A 1109 -38.28 -13.74 -71.09
CA LYS A 1109 -39.19 -14.82 -71.55
C LYS A 1109 -40.55 -14.30 -71.99
N GLU A 1110 -41.13 -13.34 -71.28
CA GLU A 1110 -42.43 -12.78 -71.66
C GLU A 1110 -42.32 -11.81 -72.86
N GLN A 1111 -41.20 -11.10 -73.02
CA GLN A 1111 -40.88 -10.37 -74.26
C GLN A 1111 -40.72 -11.33 -75.46
N HIS A 1112 -40.01 -12.45 -75.29
CA HIS A 1112 -39.92 -13.51 -76.30
C HIS A 1112 -41.29 -14.14 -76.62
N ARG A 1113 -42.16 -14.29 -75.63
CA ARG A 1113 -43.53 -14.78 -75.83
C ARG A 1113 -44.39 -13.79 -76.63
N SER A 1114 -44.31 -12.50 -76.30
CA SER A 1114 -45.02 -11.43 -77.00
C SER A 1114 -44.58 -11.33 -78.46
N THR A 1115 -43.27 -11.25 -78.71
CA THR A 1115 -42.70 -11.23 -80.07
C THR A 1115 -42.99 -12.51 -80.86
N ALA A 1116 -43.02 -13.68 -80.22
CA ALA A 1116 -43.43 -14.93 -80.88
C ALA A 1116 -44.93 -14.94 -81.25
N ALA A 1117 -45.81 -14.37 -80.41
CA ALA A 1117 -47.23 -14.22 -80.70
C ALA A 1117 -47.47 -13.22 -81.85
N GLU A 1118 -46.73 -12.11 -81.89
CA GLU A 1118 -46.73 -11.17 -83.01
C GLU A 1118 -46.22 -11.83 -84.30
N CYS A 1119 -45.14 -12.60 -84.24
CA CYS A 1119 -44.66 -13.39 -85.38
C CYS A 1119 -45.66 -14.48 -85.82
N SER A 1120 -46.56 -14.94 -84.95
CA SER A 1120 -47.70 -15.77 -85.36
C SER A 1120 -48.71 -14.93 -86.13
N ARG A 1121 -49.23 -13.85 -85.53
CA ARG A 1121 -50.20 -12.94 -86.17
C ARG A 1121 -49.76 -12.48 -87.55
N LEU A 1122 -48.49 -12.10 -87.71
CA LEU A 1122 -47.93 -11.65 -88.98
C LEU A 1122 -47.81 -12.78 -90.01
N ARG A 1123 -47.62 -14.05 -89.59
CA ARG A 1123 -47.75 -15.22 -90.49
C ARG A 1123 -49.21 -15.46 -90.88
N ASP A 1124 -50.13 -15.42 -89.92
CA ASP A 1124 -51.56 -15.63 -90.15
C ASP A 1124 -52.12 -14.59 -91.13
N GLU A 1125 -51.75 -13.31 -90.95
CA GLU A 1125 -52.07 -12.21 -91.86
C GLU A 1125 -51.41 -12.38 -93.24
N LYS A 1126 -50.11 -12.72 -93.29
CA LYS A 1126 -49.40 -13.01 -94.55
C LYS A 1126 -50.01 -14.19 -95.30
N ASP A 1127 -50.48 -15.24 -94.61
CA ASP A 1127 -51.10 -16.39 -95.26
C ASP A 1127 -52.55 -16.11 -95.68
N TRP A 1128 -53.28 -15.26 -94.96
CA TRP A 1128 -54.56 -14.69 -95.41
C TRP A 1128 -54.39 -13.78 -96.66
N LEU A 1129 -53.34 -12.95 -96.69
CA LEU A 1129 -52.98 -12.15 -97.87
C LEU A 1129 -52.58 -13.04 -99.06
N ASN A 1130 -51.89 -14.15 -98.83
CA ASN A 1130 -51.62 -15.14 -99.88
C ASN A 1130 -52.89 -15.87 -100.34
N GLN A 1131 -53.84 -16.14 -99.44
CA GLN A 1131 -55.11 -16.78 -99.79
C GLN A 1131 -55.98 -15.85 -100.65
N THR A 1132 -56.08 -14.57 -100.29
CA THR A 1132 -56.81 -13.56 -101.07
C THR A 1132 -56.11 -13.22 -102.39
N TYR A 1133 -54.78 -13.16 -102.43
CA TYR A 1133 -54.02 -13.02 -103.67
C TYR A 1133 -54.27 -14.19 -104.65
N ARG A 1134 -54.27 -15.45 -104.17
CA ARG A 1134 -54.61 -16.62 -104.99
C ARG A 1134 -56.05 -16.56 -105.51
N GLN A 1135 -57.01 -16.10 -104.69
CA GLN A 1135 -58.38 -15.92 -105.14
C GLN A 1135 -58.47 -14.90 -106.27
N LEU A 1136 -57.86 -13.71 -106.10
CA LEU A 1136 -57.82 -12.67 -107.13
C LEU A 1136 -57.09 -13.12 -108.41
N LEU A 1137 -56.10 -14.02 -108.30
CA LEU A 1137 -55.44 -14.64 -109.45
C LEU A 1137 -56.43 -15.55 -110.20
N ASN A 1138 -57.12 -16.46 -109.50
CA ASN A 1138 -58.13 -17.34 -110.08
C ASN A 1138 -59.28 -16.56 -110.73
N ASP A 1139 -59.75 -15.48 -110.08
CA ASP A 1139 -60.80 -14.61 -110.59
C ASP A 1139 -60.37 -13.90 -111.89
N ASN A 1140 -59.11 -13.46 -111.96
CA ASN A 1140 -58.51 -12.84 -113.15
C ASN A 1140 -58.30 -13.87 -114.28
N GLU A 1141 -57.90 -15.11 -113.97
CA GLU A 1141 -57.87 -16.21 -114.94
C GLU A 1141 -59.27 -16.52 -115.49
N SER A 1142 -60.30 -16.56 -114.64
CA SER A 1142 -61.71 -16.72 -115.06
C SER A 1142 -62.14 -15.58 -115.98
N LEU A 1143 -61.96 -14.32 -115.58
CA LEU A 1143 -62.27 -13.15 -116.40
C LEU A 1143 -61.50 -13.14 -117.73
N THR A 1144 -60.28 -13.70 -117.75
CA THR A 1144 -59.48 -13.88 -118.96
C THR A 1144 -60.04 -14.98 -119.88
N VAL A 1145 -60.64 -16.04 -119.33
CA VAL A 1145 -61.40 -17.05 -120.09
C VAL A 1145 -62.69 -16.44 -120.63
N ASP A 1146 -63.45 -15.72 -119.81
CA ASP A 1146 -64.68 -15.04 -120.23
C ASP A 1146 -64.42 -14.01 -121.33
N HIS A 1147 -63.34 -13.23 -121.23
CA HIS A 1147 -62.92 -12.32 -122.29
C HIS A 1147 -62.59 -13.04 -123.61
N LYS A 1148 -61.90 -14.20 -123.55
CA LYS A 1148 -61.62 -15.03 -124.74
C LYS A 1148 -62.92 -15.56 -125.34
N GLN A 1149 -63.87 -16.01 -124.52
CA GLN A 1149 -65.16 -16.54 -124.94
C GLN A 1149 -66.03 -15.45 -125.61
N LEU A 1150 -66.19 -14.30 -124.95
CA LEU A 1150 -66.89 -13.13 -125.51
C LEU A 1150 -66.24 -12.64 -126.81
N LYS A 1151 -64.91 -12.68 -126.90
CA LYS A 1151 -64.17 -12.34 -128.13
C LYS A 1151 -64.41 -13.37 -129.25
N SER A 1152 -64.60 -14.65 -128.93
CA SER A 1152 -64.99 -15.67 -129.90
C SER A 1152 -66.41 -15.42 -130.42
N GLN A 1153 -67.38 -15.25 -129.52
CA GLN A 1153 -68.77 -14.93 -129.85
C GLN A 1153 -68.90 -13.63 -130.68
N LEU A 1154 -68.11 -12.61 -130.35
CA LEU A 1154 -68.06 -11.36 -131.14
C LEU A 1154 -67.50 -11.56 -132.55
N ASN A 1155 -66.57 -12.50 -132.76
CA ASN A 1155 -66.05 -12.83 -134.09
C ASN A 1155 -67.03 -13.69 -134.88
N GLU A 1156 -67.75 -14.60 -134.21
CA GLU A 1156 -68.81 -15.44 -134.78
C GLU A 1156 -70.00 -14.58 -135.25
N ALA A 1157 -70.50 -13.68 -134.41
CA ALA A 1157 -71.55 -12.72 -134.78
C ALA A 1157 -71.11 -11.75 -135.91
N LYS A 1158 -69.81 -11.40 -136.00
CA LYS A 1158 -69.28 -10.63 -137.16
C LYS A 1158 -69.28 -11.46 -138.44
N LEU A 1159 -68.94 -12.75 -138.36
CA LEU A 1159 -69.02 -13.66 -139.50
C LEU A 1159 -70.46 -13.79 -139.99
N GLU A 1160 -71.42 -14.00 -139.09
CA GLU A 1160 -72.86 -14.01 -139.42
C GLU A 1160 -73.31 -12.68 -140.04
N HIS A 1161 -72.91 -11.53 -139.49
CA HIS A 1161 -73.20 -10.22 -140.10
C HIS A 1161 -72.67 -10.14 -141.54
N THR A 1162 -71.42 -10.53 -141.80
CA THR A 1162 -70.85 -10.49 -143.16
C THR A 1162 -71.54 -11.46 -144.12
N TRP A 1163 -72.04 -12.60 -143.64
CA TRP A 1163 -72.86 -13.52 -144.43
C TRP A 1163 -74.22 -12.93 -144.78
N LEU A 1164 -74.95 -12.40 -143.79
CA LEU A 1164 -76.25 -11.77 -143.97
C LEU A 1164 -76.16 -10.51 -144.86
N GLU A 1165 -75.08 -9.74 -144.76
CA GLU A 1165 -74.81 -8.57 -145.59
C GLU A 1165 -74.47 -8.95 -147.04
N ALA A 1166 -73.79 -10.08 -147.26
CA ALA A 1166 -73.56 -10.64 -148.58
C ALA A 1166 -74.85 -11.18 -149.23
N ASP A 1167 -75.68 -11.93 -148.48
CA ASP A 1167 -76.97 -12.42 -148.98
C ASP A 1167 -77.98 -11.28 -149.21
N PHE A 1168 -78.03 -10.27 -148.34
CA PHE A 1168 -78.81 -9.05 -148.60
C PHE A 1168 -78.34 -8.34 -149.88
N SER A 1169 -77.02 -8.25 -150.09
CA SER A 1169 -76.43 -7.68 -151.31
C SER A 1169 -76.71 -8.50 -152.57
N LYS A 1170 -76.95 -9.81 -152.44
CA LYS A 1170 -77.41 -10.70 -153.52
C LYS A 1170 -78.91 -10.50 -153.79
N LEU A 1171 -79.75 -10.59 -152.76
CA LEU A 1171 -81.20 -10.43 -152.85
C LEU A 1171 -81.58 -9.04 -153.42
N LYS A 1172 -80.82 -8.00 -153.08
CA LYS A 1172 -80.96 -6.65 -153.64
C LYS A 1172 -80.68 -6.58 -155.15
N LYS A 1173 -79.74 -7.37 -155.67
CA LYS A 1173 -79.48 -7.48 -157.13
C LYS A 1173 -80.59 -8.25 -157.83
N GLU A 1174 -81.08 -9.32 -157.22
CA GLU A 1174 -82.22 -10.10 -157.73
C GLU A 1174 -83.50 -9.26 -157.80
N PHE A 1175 -83.76 -8.44 -156.76
CA PHE A 1175 -84.87 -7.48 -156.75
C PHE A 1175 -84.72 -6.40 -157.85
N GLN A 1176 -83.54 -5.81 -158.02
CA GLN A 1176 -83.28 -4.84 -159.10
C GLN A 1176 -83.49 -5.46 -160.49
N GLN A 1177 -83.07 -6.72 -160.69
CA GLN A 1177 -83.28 -7.44 -161.94
C GLN A 1177 -84.77 -7.73 -162.20
N LEU A 1178 -85.54 -8.05 -161.16
CA LEU A 1178 -86.99 -8.23 -161.23
C LEU A 1178 -87.70 -6.92 -161.60
N ASP A 1179 -87.35 -5.78 -160.98
CA ASP A 1179 -87.95 -4.48 -161.26
C ASP A 1179 -87.67 -4.00 -162.71
N ILE A 1180 -86.45 -4.22 -163.20
CA ILE A 1180 -86.09 -4.02 -164.62
C ILE A 1180 -86.92 -4.91 -165.55
N SER A 1181 -87.28 -6.13 -165.13
CA SER A 1181 -88.15 -7.00 -165.93
C SER A 1181 -89.64 -6.56 -165.89
N SER A 1182 -90.11 -6.10 -164.73
CA SER A 1182 -91.46 -5.61 -164.48
C SER A 1182 -91.77 -4.38 -165.34
N THR A 1183 -90.92 -3.34 -165.24
CA THR A 1183 -91.04 -2.11 -166.04
C THR A 1183 -91.02 -2.39 -167.56
N LYS A 1184 -90.26 -3.41 -168.00
CA LYS A 1184 -90.21 -3.84 -169.40
C LYS A 1184 -91.51 -4.50 -169.89
N LEU A 1185 -92.19 -5.25 -169.01
CA LEU A 1185 -93.53 -5.83 -169.26
C LEU A 1185 -94.63 -4.75 -169.26
N THR A 1186 -94.63 -3.83 -168.29
CA THR A 1186 -95.62 -2.74 -168.21
C THR A 1186 -95.67 -1.91 -169.51
N ASN A 1187 -94.50 -1.58 -170.05
CA ASN A 1187 -94.37 -0.84 -171.32
C ASN A 1187 -94.95 -1.60 -172.53
N GLN A 1188 -94.98 -2.94 -172.53
CA GLN A 1188 -95.61 -3.74 -173.59
C GLN A 1188 -97.14 -3.70 -173.48
N CYS A 1189 -97.69 -3.73 -172.26
CA CYS A 1189 -99.13 -3.68 -172.00
C CYS A 1189 -99.77 -2.33 -172.39
N GLU A 1190 -99.07 -1.20 -172.23
CA GLU A 1190 -99.60 0.11 -172.64
C GLU A 1190 -99.80 0.24 -174.15
N VAL A 1191 -98.91 -0.35 -174.96
CA VAL A 1191 -98.98 -0.29 -176.43
C VAL A 1191 -100.22 -1.03 -176.94
N LEU A 1192 -100.48 -2.24 -176.43
CA LEU A 1192 -101.68 -3.03 -176.75
C LEU A 1192 -102.97 -2.28 -176.41
N THR A 1193 -102.98 -1.59 -175.27
CA THR A 1193 -104.15 -0.84 -174.77
C THR A 1193 -104.55 0.33 -175.68
N LYS A 1194 -103.61 0.90 -176.46
CA LYS A 1194 -103.89 2.00 -177.40
C LYS A 1194 -104.56 1.53 -178.70
N VAL A 1195 -104.26 0.32 -179.17
CA VAL A 1195 -104.85 -0.21 -180.42
C VAL A 1195 -106.32 -0.59 -180.24
N ILE A 1196 -106.68 -1.19 -179.09
CA ILE A 1196 -108.03 -1.71 -178.83
C ILE A 1196 -109.08 -0.58 -178.76
N LYS A 1197 -108.70 0.63 -178.32
CA LYS A 1197 -109.65 1.75 -178.11
C LYS A 1197 -110.23 2.37 -179.38
N CYS A 1198 -109.68 2.12 -180.58
CA CYS A 1198 -110.19 2.71 -181.82
C CYS A 1198 -111.28 1.89 -182.53
N GLY A 1199 -111.46 0.61 -182.20
CA GLY A 1199 -112.32 -0.30 -182.99
C GLY A 1199 -113.79 -0.39 -182.58
N ILE A 1200 -114.17 0.08 -181.39
CA ILE A 1200 -115.44 -0.31 -180.73
C ILE A 1200 -116.51 0.80 -180.74
N SER A 1201 -116.14 2.04 -181.10
CA SER A 1201 -117.03 3.21 -180.93
C SER A 1201 -118.17 3.36 -181.96
N THR A 1202 -118.34 2.42 -182.92
CA THR A 1202 -119.19 2.62 -184.10
C THR A 1202 -120.39 1.66 -184.19
N THR A 1203 -120.64 0.80 -183.19
CA THR A 1203 -121.73 -0.19 -183.25
C THR A 1203 -122.54 -0.23 -181.96
N ILE A 1204 -123.87 -0.32 -182.10
CA ILE A 1204 -124.86 -0.46 -181.02
C ILE A 1204 -124.97 0.76 -180.09
N ALA A 1205 -125.16 1.94 -180.70
CA ALA A 1205 -125.90 3.04 -180.09
C ALA A 1205 -127.38 3.01 -180.56
N THR A 1206 -128.15 2.03 -180.09
CA THR A 1206 -129.63 1.98 -180.19
C THR A 1206 -130.20 1.14 -179.05
N SER A 1207 -131.32 1.58 -178.47
CA SER A 1207 -132.04 0.99 -177.31
C SER A 1207 -131.34 1.22 -175.94
N VAL A 1208 -131.53 2.33 -175.20
CA VAL A 1208 -132.73 3.07 -174.72
C VAL A 1208 -133.26 2.57 -173.36
N LEU A 1209 -132.93 3.37 -172.33
CA LEU A 1209 -133.62 3.62 -171.04
C LEU A 1209 -133.71 2.58 -169.89
N LEU A 1210 -133.71 3.18 -168.68
CA LEU A 1210 -134.17 2.77 -167.33
C LEU A 1210 -133.08 2.19 -166.40
N CYS A 1211 -132.32 2.99 -165.61
CA CYS A 1211 -132.64 4.01 -164.58
C CYS A 1211 -132.91 3.44 -163.16
N CYS A 1212 -132.31 4.10 -162.14
CA CYS A 1212 -132.54 3.94 -160.69
C CYS A 1212 -131.98 2.62 -160.05
N THR A 1213 -131.53 2.53 -158.78
CA THR A 1213 -131.23 3.46 -157.62
C THR A 1213 -130.51 2.61 -156.52
N VAL A 1214 -129.66 3.07 -155.58
CA VAL A 1214 -128.95 4.35 -155.31
C VAL A 1214 -127.88 4.13 -154.20
N GLY A 1215 -126.83 4.98 -154.12
CA GLY A 1215 -125.92 5.09 -152.96
C GLY A 1215 -124.67 4.18 -152.98
N GLY A 1216 -123.63 4.43 -152.16
CA GLY A 1216 -123.39 5.54 -151.21
C GLY A 1216 -122.21 5.26 -150.25
N ALA A 1217 -121.81 6.26 -149.44
CA ALA A 1217 -120.74 6.23 -148.41
C ALA A 1217 -119.28 6.02 -148.94
N CYS A 1218 -118.19 6.57 -148.39
CA CYS A 1218 -117.78 7.04 -147.04
C CYS A 1218 -117.25 5.97 -146.08
N ASP A 1219 -115.92 5.93 -145.90
CA ASP A 1219 -115.14 5.85 -144.64
C ASP A 1219 -113.67 5.50 -144.96
N LEU A 1220 -112.59 6.04 -144.38
CA LEU A 1220 -112.35 6.95 -143.24
C LEU A 1220 -112.23 6.33 -141.82
N ARG A 1221 -111.15 5.57 -141.58
CA ARG A 1221 -110.31 5.54 -140.35
C ARG A 1221 -109.06 4.63 -140.60
N VAL A 1222 -107.81 4.89 -140.19
CA VAL A 1222 -107.15 5.51 -139.00
C VAL A 1222 -106.63 4.47 -138.00
N ALA A 1223 -105.46 4.76 -137.41
CA ALA A 1223 -104.74 4.05 -136.32
C ALA A 1223 -103.99 2.76 -136.71
N SER A 1224 -102.78 2.49 -136.22
CA SER A 1224 -101.87 3.35 -135.41
C SER A 1224 -100.39 2.91 -135.50
N THR A 1225 -99.52 3.82 -135.05
CA THR A 1225 -98.11 3.63 -134.62
C THR A 1225 -97.90 2.40 -133.72
N LEU A 1226 -96.69 1.85 -133.59
CA LEU A 1226 -95.35 2.39 -133.90
C LEU A 1226 -94.69 1.77 -135.13
#